data_AF-A0A316NMY1-F1
#
_entry.id   AF-A0A316NMY1-F1
#
_cell.length_a   1.000
_cell.length_b   1.000
_cell.length_c   1.000
_cell.angle_alpha   90.00
_cell.angle_beta   90.00
_cell.angle_gamma   90.00
#
_symmetry.space_group_name_H-M   'P 1'
#
loop_
_entity.id
_entity.type
_entity.pdbx_description
1 polymer ?
#
loop_
_entity_poly.entity_id
_entity_poly.type
_entity_poly.pdbx_seq_one_letter_code
_entity_poly.pdbx_strand_id
1 'polypeptide(L)'
;MDAVSERKVKVWFGGCYREQWSENYILSIIYENRRCVEAAPGEGGWLPAGGDEELCRQLLSPDCPELMREYFQAAATVYDAVRECLRAGLKRDRLAEFLHGESNPIAAPELMRLLMDDCGFPLIEAYRVTASCCLDLRAASVQPQELYRYQPRTAHVVSVLRQTAGSVPALSYDSRRAEFRSPGGALEGGSTLRLAFRRLGGTVKSAHLELWGDNMEHSCSMENDGDIYCVNLTLSEEPQALWYAFYIETDHSAQWLCPDATGYTGRICSSRESGFRLTVYKKGFETPAWFRKRVMYQIFPDRFAFSNDGTAEAGIEYHKRLGQTPELHASLDEPVRWQPRSWEKSYSPDDFYGGTLKGIEQKLPYLKELGIGVVYLNPIVEARSNHRYDTSDYSRPDPILGTMEDFEHLCAEGEKQGIRFILDGVYSHTGADSRYFNRCGNYGTDGACQGQDSEFYSWYDFRHFPDDYRCWWGFKDLPEVNEQNPKWQDDIVTGDRSIVKHWLRHGAAGWRLDVADELPDSILALIRDAAKSVKPDAPIIGEVWEDAVTKESYGSRRNYALGYSLDSVMNYPLRSAVLSFMHGWSDAYGLRDFLISQQMNYPKPLYYSLMNLLGSHDVDRLRTALAADRNLRELSREDQLKYEFSEGALSRALQQERLCAAIQFAIPGVPSIYYGDEQGMCGVCDPFNRLPFKEGERELHDWYAQLANMRNSADAFSTGHAQFMAATGDVLLILRWISDGHDVFGDAAENGAYLAVINRGAAEVHYRADCSAAGCGTVGGTAEPVNAKIIRIT
;
A
#
# COMPACT_ATOMS: atom_id res chain seq x y z
N MET A 1 -28.91 4.66 -20.29
CA MET A 1 -28.65 5.59 -21.40
C MET A 1 -29.84 6.52 -21.49
N ASP A 2 -29.72 7.70 -20.90
CA ASP A 2 -30.33 8.93 -21.39
C ASP A 2 -29.55 10.09 -20.76
N ALA A 3 -28.97 10.91 -21.64
CA ALA A 3 -28.31 12.18 -21.43
C ALA A 3 -27.09 12.24 -20.48
N VAL A 4 -25.96 12.66 -21.06
CA VAL A 4 -25.06 13.64 -20.46
C VAL A 4 -25.94 14.80 -19.97
N SER A 5 -26.43 14.70 -18.74
CA SER A 5 -27.19 15.75 -18.08
C SER A 5 -26.18 16.82 -17.72
N GLU A 6 -26.20 17.91 -18.49
CA GLU A 6 -25.39 19.13 -18.30
C GLU A 6 -25.18 19.38 -16.80
N ARG A 7 -23.91 19.54 -16.37
CA ARG A 7 -23.49 19.78 -14.98
C ARG A 7 -24.07 21.13 -14.49
N LYS A 8 -25.39 21.18 -14.30
CA LYS A 8 -26.17 22.37 -13.96
C LYS A 8 -26.51 22.34 -12.49
N VAL A 9 -26.22 23.40 -11.76
CA VAL A 9 -26.61 23.59 -10.36
C VAL A 9 -27.54 24.78 -10.24
N LYS A 10 -28.55 24.68 -9.36
CA LYS A 10 -29.55 25.74 -9.16
C LYS A 10 -29.06 26.71 -8.10
N VAL A 11 -28.69 27.92 -8.50
CA VAL A 11 -28.30 29.02 -7.61
C VAL A 11 -29.51 29.90 -7.30
N TRP A 12 -29.76 30.17 -6.02
CA TRP A 12 -30.95 30.88 -5.57
C TRP A 12 -30.64 32.32 -5.16
N PHE A 13 -31.34 33.29 -5.74
CA PHE A 13 -31.19 34.73 -5.45
C PHE A 13 -32.43 35.32 -4.77
N GLY A 14 -32.19 36.28 -3.89
CA GLY A 14 -33.20 37.11 -3.23
C GLY A 14 -34.17 36.30 -2.38
N GLY A 15 -35.43 36.75 -2.37
CA GLY A 15 -36.50 36.17 -1.55
C GLY A 15 -36.48 36.63 -0.10
N CYS A 16 -37.32 36.00 0.72
CA CYS A 16 -37.30 36.12 2.17
C CYS A 16 -37.23 34.72 2.79
N TYR A 17 -36.91 34.66 4.08
CA TYR A 17 -36.94 33.42 4.83
C TYR A 17 -37.61 33.64 6.18
N ARG A 18 -38.22 32.58 6.71
CA ARG A 18 -38.76 32.55 8.06
C ARG A 18 -38.22 31.35 8.81
N GLU A 19 -37.95 31.58 10.08
CA GLU A 19 -37.50 30.55 11.01
C GLU A 19 -38.72 29.81 11.56
N GLN A 20 -38.67 28.48 11.55
CA GLN A 20 -39.67 27.63 12.18
C GLN A 20 -38.97 26.72 13.17
N TRP A 21 -39.41 26.76 14.42
CA TRP A 21 -38.89 25.90 15.48
C TRP A 21 -39.84 24.73 15.70
N SER A 22 -39.31 23.51 15.69
CA SER A 22 -40.07 22.32 16.09
C SER A 22 -40.23 22.26 17.61
N GLU A 23 -41.15 21.41 18.08
CA GLU A 23 -41.34 21.12 19.52
C GLU A 23 -40.08 20.57 20.19
N ASN A 24 -39.16 20.00 19.40
CA ASN A 24 -37.85 19.50 19.85
C ASN A 24 -36.72 20.53 19.68
N TYR A 25 -37.04 21.81 19.52
CA TYR A 25 -36.08 22.92 19.33
C TYR A 25 -35.15 22.75 18.11
N ILE A 26 -35.64 22.12 17.05
CA ILE A 26 -34.93 22.05 15.77
C ILE A 26 -35.39 23.23 14.91
N LEU A 27 -34.45 24.08 14.52
CA LEU A 27 -34.68 25.20 13.61
C LEU A 27 -34.75 24.68 12.16
N SER A 28 -35.83 24.98 11.46
CA SER A 28 -35.95 24.84 10.02
C SER A 28 -36.14 26.21 9.37
N ILE A 29 -35.60 26.38 8.16
CA ILE A 29 -35.70 27.61 7.39
C ILE A 29 -36.65 27.38 6.22
N ILE A 30 -37.72 28.17 6.16
CA ILE A 30 -38.63 28.19 5.02
C ILE A 30 -38.29 29.40 4.17
N TYR A 31 -37.98 29.15 2.89
CA TYR A 31 -37.70 30.17 1.91
C TYR A 31 -38.93 30.51 1.07
N GLU A 32 -39.16 31.78 0.82
CA GLU A 32 -40.27 32.31 0.02
C GLU A 32 -39.74 33.29 -1.04
N ASN A 33 -40.38 33.32 -2.21
CA ASN A 33 -40.08 34.28 -3.30
C ASN A 33 -38.63 34.31 -3.79
N ARG A 34 -37.88 33.20 -3.68
CA ARG A 34 -36.53 33.08 -4.26
C ARG A 34 -36.60 32.95 -5.79
N ARG A 35 -35.67 33.60 -6.47
CA ARG A 35 -35.44 33.45 -7.91
C ARG A 35 -34.32 32.45 -8.13
N CYS A 36 -34.31 31.72 -9.24
CA CYS A 36 -33.33 30.68 -9.51
C CYS A 36 -32.59 30.98 -10.80
N VAL A 37 -31.28 30.82 -10.79
CA VAL A 37 -30.44 30.77 -11.99
C VAL A 37 -29.79 29.39 -12.04
N GLU A 38 -29.89 28.72 -13.17
CA GLU A 38 -29.13 27.49 -13.42
C GLU A 38 -27.71 27.88 -13.82
N ALA A 39 -26.71 27.32 -13.16
CA ALA A 39 -25.29 27.56 -13.43
C ALA A 39 -24.67 26.32 -14.07
N ALA A 40 -23.96 26.49 -15.18
CA ALA A 40 -23.19 25.44 -15.84
C ALA A 40 -21.69 25.80 -15.83
N PRO A 41 -20.77 24.82 -15.82
CA PRO A 41 -19.34 25.10 -15.93
C PRO A 41 -19.01 25.75 -17.28
N GLY A 42 -18.15 26.77 -17.26
CA GLY A 42 -17.62 27.45 -18.43
C GLY A 42 -16.11 27.76 -18.29
N GLU A 43 -15.55 28.46 -19.27
CA GLU A 43 -14.17 28.96 -19.19
C GLU A 43 -14.08 30.02 -18.08
N GLY A 44 -13.21 29.80 -17.10
CA GLY A 44 -12.97 30.75 -16.00
C GLY A 44 -13.98 30.71 -14.85
N GLY A 45 -14.91 29.76 -14.82
CA GLY A 45 -15.85 29.57 -13.69
C GLY A 45 -17.23 29.08 -14.13
N TRP A 46 -18.25 29.41 -13.35
CA TRP A 46 -19.65 29.10 -13.63
C TRP A 46 -20.30 30.16 -14.52
N LEU A 47 -21.13 29.74 -15.47
CA LEU A 47 -21.91 30.62 -16.34
C LEU A 47 -23.41 30.39 -16.14
N PRO A 48 -24.25 31.44 -16.22
CA PRO A 48 -25.69 31.27 -16.21
C PRO A 48 -26.15 30.54 -17.47
N ALA A 49 -26.97 29.52 -17.29
CA ALA A 49 -27.37 28.56 -18.33
C ALA A 49 -28.90 28.34 -18.37
N GLY A 50 -29.67 29.06 -17.57
CA GLY A 50 -31.13 28.96 -17.52
C GLY A 50 -31.75 29.55 -16.25
N GLY A 51 -33.06 29.46 -16.13
CA GLY A 51 -33.81 29.99 -14.98
C GLY A 51 -34.33 31.41 -15.22
N ASP A 52 -34.13 32.29 -14.26
CA ASP A 52 -34.60 33.67 -14.32
C ASP A 52 -33.83 34.51 -15.36
N GLU A 53 -34.53 34.91 -16.43
CA GLU A 53 -33.94 35.60 -17.58
C GLU A 53 -33.29 36.93 -17.24
N GLU A 54 -33.86 37.68 -16.30
CA GLU A 54 -33.35 39.00 -15.90
C GLU A 54 -32.05 38.85 -15.11
N LEU A 55 -31.99 37.89 -14.16
CA LEU A 55 -30.75 37.59 -13.44
C LEU A 55 -29.67 37.04 -14.37
N CYS A 56 -30.04 36.18 -15.33
CA CYS A 56 -29.09 35.68 -16.33
C CYS A 56 -28.48 36.83 -17.14
N ARG A 57 -29.32 37.77 -17.62
CA ARG A 57 -28.85 38.94 -18.37
C ARG A 57 -27.93 39.83 -17.54
N GLN A 58 -28.25 40.01 -16.26
CA GLN A 58 -27.40 40.77 -15.34
C GLN A 58 -26.05 40.09 -15.07
N LEU A 59 -26.02 38.77 -14.86
CA LEU A 59 -24.78 38.02 -14.65
C LEU A 59 -23.88 38.00 -15.88
N LEU A 60 -24.45 38.03 -17.08
CA LEU A 60 -23.72 38.11 -18.35
C LEU A 60 -23.30 39.54 -18.71
N SER A 61 -23.80 40.55 -18.01
CA SER A 61 -23.48 41.95 -18.29
C SER A 61 -22.03 42.27 -17.88
N PRO A 62 -21.27 43.03 -18.70
CA PRO A 62 -19.99 43.60 -18.28
C PRO A 62 -20.09 44.42 -16.99
N ASP A 63 -21.25 45.06 -16.78
CA ASP A 63 -21.55 45.90 -15.61
C ASP A 63 -22.16 45.11 -14.43
N CYS A 64 -22.08 43.77 -14.45
CA CYS A 64 -22.54 42.94 -13.33
C CYS A 64 -21.81 43.35 -12.04
N PRO A 65 -22.53 43.67 -10.94
CA PRO A 65 -21.90 43.96 -9.67
C PRO A 65 -20.97 42.81 -9.24
N GLU A 66 -19.75 43.13 -8.84
CA GLU A 66 -18.73 42.14 -8.48
C GLU A 66 -19.23 41.16 -7.42
N LEU A 67 -19.85 41.66 -6.35
CA LEU A 67 -20.42 40.83 -5.28
C LEU A 67 -21.52 39.86 -5.75
N MET A 68 -22.31 40.27 -6.76
CA MET A 68 -23.32 39.40 -7.37
C MET A 68 -22.65 38.23 -8.09
N ARG A 69 -21.58 38.52 -8.84
CA ARG A 69 -20.77 37.53 -9.56
C ARG A 69 -20.06 36.60 -8.57
N GLU A 70 -19.43 37.13 -7.54
CA GLU A 70 -18.75 36.34 -6.50
C GLU A 70 -19.72 35.40 -5.78
N TYR A 71 -20.92 35.89 -5.42
CA TYR A 71 -21.96 35.04 -4.81
C TYR A 71 -22.37 33.91 -5.76
N PHE A 72 -22.60 34.23 -7.03
CA PHE A 72 -22.96 33.23 -8.04
C PHE A 72 -21.89 32.13 -8.17
N GLN A 73 -20.62 32.52 -8.26
CA GLN A 73 -19.49 31.58 -8.32
C GLN A 73 -19.39 30.73 -7.06
N ALA A 74 -19.49 31.34 -5.87
CA ALA A 74 -19.41 30.65 -4.59
C ALA A 74 -20.54 29.62 -4.44
N ALA A 75 -21.79 30.04 -4.66
CA ALA A 75 -22.95 29.19 -4.51
C ALA A 75 -22.95 28.03 -5.50
N ALA A 76 -22.61 28.28 -6.77
CA ALA A 76 -22.52 27.22 -7.76
C ALA A 76 -21.43 26.20 -7.38
N THR A 77 -20.26 26.66 -6.94
CA THR A 77 -19.16 25.79 -6.52
C THR A 77 -19.52 24.95 -5.29
N VAL A 78 -20.09 25.57 -4.25
CA VAL A 78 -20.54 24.88 -3.03
C VAL A 78 -21.61 23.84 -3.34
N TYR A 79 -22.62 24.19 -4.15
CA TYR A 79 -23.71 23.27 -4.49
C TYR A 79 -23.22 22.11 -5.33
N ASP A 80 -22.32 22.37 -6.27
CA ASP A 80 -21.69 21.33 -7.07
C ASP A 80 -20.87 20.40 -6.18
N ALA A 81 -20.02 20.92 -5.30
CA ALA A 81 -19.20 20.14 -4.39
C ALA A 81 -20.02 19.21 -3.50
N VAL A 82 -21.09 19.71 -2.87
CA VAL A 82 -21.99 18.88 -2.06
C VAL A 82 -22.72 17.85 -2.90
N ARG A 83 -23.20 18.23 -4.09
CA ARG A 83 -23.87 17.29 -5.00
C ARG A 83 -22.92 16.20 -5.47
N GLU A 84 -21.68 16.52 -5.81
CA GLU A 84 -20.68 15.54 -6.23
C GLU A 84 -20.25 14.62 -5.08
N CYS A 85 -20.08 15.15 -3.86
CA CYS A 85 -19.85 14.35 -2.67
C CYS A 85 -20.98 13.32 -2.43
N LEU A 86 -22.24 13.76 -2.55
CA LEU A 86 -23.41 12.89 -2.40
C LEU A 86 -23.55 11.89 -3.54
N ARG A 87 -23.30 12.31 -4.80
CA ARG A 87 -23.30 11.43 -5.98
C ARG A 87 -22.24 10.34 -5.88
N ALA A 88 -21.08 10.66 -5.32
CA ALA A 88 -20.01 9.72 -5.07
C ALA A 88 -20.30 8.75 -3.91
N GLY A 89 -21.43 8.90 -3.20
CA GLY A 89 -21.78 8.07 -2.04
C GLY A 89 -20.85 8.28 -0.84
N LEU A 90 -20.06 9.36 -0.84
CA LEU A 90 -19.07 9.61 0.19
C LEU A 90 -19.71 10.17 1.45
N LYS A 91 -19.08 9.87 2.58
CA LYS A 91 -19.44 10.47 3.86
C LYS A 91 -19.18 11.98 3.83
N ARG A 92 -19.97 12.71 4.62
CA ARG A 92 -20.00 14.18 4.60
C ARG A 92 -18.70 14.83 5.09
N ASP A 93 -17.89 14.11 5.85
CA ASP A 93 -16.54 14.50 6.28
C ASP A 93 -15.52 14.52 5.12
N ARG A 94 -15.82 13.89 3.98
CA ARG A 94 -15.05 13.96 2.74
C ARG A 94 -15.43 15.12 1.84
N LEU A 95 -16.31 16.04 2.28
CA LEU A 95 -16.69 17.20 1.47
C LEU A 95 -15.48 18.07 1.09
N ALA A 96 -14.45 18.10 1.94
CA ALA A 96 -13.20 18.78 1.64
C ALA A 96 -12.57 18.29 0.33
N GLU A 97 -12.76 17.03 -0.08
CA GLU A 97 -12.23 16.51 -1.36
C GLU A 97 -12.75 17.28 -2.59
N PHE A 98 -13.93 17.90 -2.48
CA PHE A 98 -14.58 18.63 -3.56
C PHE A 98 -14.52 20.15 -3.40
N LEU A 99 -14.12 20.63 -2.22
CA LEU A 99 -14.13 22.05 -1.87
C LEU A 99 -12.90 22.45 -1.04
N HIS A 100 -11.75 21.81 -1.26
CA HIS A 100 -10.55 22.10 -0.46
C HIS A 100 -9.89 23.41 -0.87
N GLY A 101 -9.71 24.30 0.09
CA GLY A 101 -8.92 25.51 -0.12
C GLY A 101 -9.66 26.59 -0.91
N GLU A 102 -11.00 26.54 -0.94
CA GLU A 102 -11.81 27.56 -1.59
C GLU A 102 -11.50 28.93 -0.96
N SER A 103 -11.19 29.89 -1.84
CA SER A 103 -10.67 31.21 -1.50
C SER A 103 -11.72 32.30 -1.66
N ASN A 104 -12.83 32.02 -2.35
CA ASN A 104 -13.96 32.93 -2.42
C ASN A 104 -14.52 33.16 -1.00
N PRO A 105 -14.56 34.40 -0.52
CA PRO A 105 -14.93 34.70 0.86
C PRO A 105 -16.42 34.42 1.16
N ILE A 106 -17.26 34.24 0.14
CA ILE A 106 -18.68 33.90 0.29
C ILE A 106 -18.90 32.38 0.37
N ALA A 107 -17.92 31.56 -0.01
CA ALA A 107 -18.07 30.10 0.00
C ALA A 107 -18.30 29.55 1.40
N ALA A 108 -17.57 30.03 2.42
CA ALA A 108 -17.74 29.60 3.80
C ALA A 108 -19.17 29.86 4.35
N PRO A 109 -19.71 31.10 4.30
CA PRO A 109 -21.07 31.35 4.75
C PRO A 109 -22.14 30.65 3.91
N GLU A 110 -21.92 30.47 2.60
CA GLU A 110 -22.87 29.73 1.75
C GLU A 110 -22.88 28.23 2.02
N LEU A 111 -21.71 27.63 2.25
CA LEU A 111 -21.58 26.23 2.66
C LEU A 111 -22.23 26.01 4.02
N MET A 112 -21.92 26.85 5.00
CA MET A 112 -22.50 26.74 6.33
C MET A 112 -24.03 26.89 6.29
N ARG A 113 -24.55 27.80 5.46
CA ARG A 113 -25.99 27.93 5.19
C ARG A 113 -26.57 26.63 4.64
N LEU A 114 -25.99 26.09 3.57
CA LEU A 114 -26.47 24.86 2.92
C LEU A 114 -26.45 23.66 3.91
N LEU A 115 -25.39 23.52 4.69
CA LEU A 115 -25.27 22.45 5.68
C LEU A 115 -26.35 22.54 6.75
N MET A 116 -26.60 23.74 7.28
CA MET A 116 -27.61 23.95 8.33
C MET A 116 -29.03 23.85 7.78
N ASP A 117 -29.33 24.62 6.72
CA ASP A 117 -30.70 24.83 6.26
C ASP A 117 -31.20 23.66 5.40
N ASP A 118 -30.33 23.15 4.50
CA ASP A 118 -30.72 22.14 3.51
C ASP A 118 -30.29 20.71 3.92
N CYS A 119 -29.23 20.58 4.72
CA CYS A 119 -28.74 19.27 5.19
C CYS A 119 -29.06 18.95 6.67
N GLY A 120 -29.60 19.91 7.42
CA GLY A 120 -30.03 19.73 8.82
C GLY A 120 -28.90 19.62 9.84
N PHE A 121 -27.72 20.15 9.54
CA PHE A 121 -26.58 20.09 10.46
C PHE A 121 -26.78 21.02 11.67
N PRO A 122 -26.42 20.58 12.89
CA PRO A 122 -26.21 21.47 14.01
C PRO A 122 -25.15 22.53 13.70
N LEU A 123 -25.30 23.72 14.30
CA LEU A 123 -24.42 24.88 14.08
C LEU A 123 -22.92 24.52 14.16
N ILE A 124 -22.51 23.83 15.22
CA ILE A 124 -21.10 23.50 15.47
C ILE A 124 -20.57 22.46 14.48
N GLU A 125 -21.41 21.52 14.05
CA GLU A 125 -21.02 20.52 13.06
C GLU A 125 -20.86 21.17 11.68
N ALA A 126 -21.82 22.02 11.28
CA ALA A 126 -21.73 22.80 10.04
C ALA A 126 -20.48 23.70 10.02
N TYR A 127 -20.18 24.35 11.15
CA TYR A 127 -18.98 25.16 11.31
C TYR A 127 -17.68 24.35 11.10
N ARG A 128 -17.59 23.16 11.70
CA ARG A 128 -16.41 22.28 11.57
C ARG A 128 -16.21 21.76 10.14
N VAL A 129 -17.27 21.35 9.45
CA VAL A 129 -17.18 20.94 8.04
C VAL A 129 -16.82 22.13 7.15
N THR A 130 -17.37 23.31 7.42
CA THR A 130 -16.99 24.53 6.70
C THR A 130 -15.51 24.83 6.89
N ALA A 131 -14.99 24.62 8.10
CA ALA A 131 -13.59 24.85 8.42
C ALA A 131 -12.61 23.90 7.75
N SER A 132 -13.02 22.68 7.41
CA SER A 132 -12.18 21.75 6.66
C SER A 132 -12.15 22.06 5.15
N CYS A 133 -13.09 22.86 4.65
CA CYS A 133 -13.20 23.19 3.23
C CYS A 133 -12.63 24.57 2.90
N CYS A 134 -12.95 25.61 3.68
CA CYS A 134 -12.70 27.00 3.30
C CYS A 134 -11.51 27.62 4.04
N LEU A 135 -10.74 28.48 3.34
CA LEU A 135 -9.60 29.18 3.94
C LEU A 135 -10.01 30.44 4.73
N ASP A 136 -11.00 31.19 4.25
CA ASP A 136 -11.56 32.35 4.95
C ASP A 136 -12.89 32.00 5.63
N LEU A 137 -12.80 31.49 6.85
CA LEU A 137 -13.95 31.22 7.70
C LEU A 137 -14.64 32.47 8.23
N ARG A 138 -14.05 33.66 8.14
CA ARG A 138 -14.67 34.88 8.69
C ARG A 138 -15.36 35.71 7.62
N ALA A 139 -15.16 35.36 6.35
CA ALA A 139 -15.62 36.12 5.19
C ALA A 139 -15.27 37.61 5.38
N ALA A 140 -14.04 37.92 5.77
CA ALA A 140 -13.70 39.20 6.40
C ALA A 140 -13.96 40.40 5.46
N SER A 141 -13.80 40.19 4.15
CA SER A 141 -14.06 41.18 3.09
C SER A 141 -15.54 41.38 2.75
N VAL A 142 -16.43 40.48 3.16
CA VAL A 142 -17.85 40.51 2.77
C VAL A 142 -18.66 41.43 3.68
N GLN A 143 -19.36 42.40 3.10
CA GLN A 143 -20.30 43.25 3.84
C GLN A 143 -21.71 42.63 3.84
N PRO A 144 -22.25 42.17 5.00
CA PRO A 144 -23.55 41.49 5.04
C PRO A 144 -24.70 42.31 4.46
N GLN A 145 -24.69 43.63 4.64
CA GLN A 145 -25.75 44.52 4.13
C GLN A 145 -25.79 44.56 2.59
N GLU A 146 -24.65 44.40 1.93
CA GLU A 146 -24.56 44.37 0.48
C GLU A 146 -24.98 42.98 -0.05
N LEU A 147 -24.50 41.91 0.59
CA LEU A 147 -24.86 40.54 0.24
C LEU A 147 -26.35 40.25 0.44
N TYR A 148 -27.01 40.92 1.39
CA TYR A 148 -28.43 40.75 1.69
C TYR A 148 -29.33 40.93 0.46
N ARG A 149 -28.93 41.80 -0.49
CA ARG A 149 -29.68 42.05 -1.73
C ARG A 149 -29.72 40.82 -2.64
N TYR A 150 -28.70 39.96 -2.56
CA TYR A 150 -28.53 38.78 -3.40
C TYR A 150 -28.91 37.49 -2.67
N GLN A 151 -28.60 37.38 -1.38
CA GLN A 151 -29.00 36.25 -0.54
C GLN A 151 -29.11 36.69 0.94
N PRO A 152 -30.34 36.99 1.42
CA PRO A 152 -30.58 37.43 2.80
C PRO A 152 -30.10 36.47 3.90
N ARG A 153 -30.32 35.17 3.71
CA ARG A 153 -29.97 34.12 4.67
C ARG A 153 -28.45 33.87 4.69
N THR A 154 -27.77 33.87 3.54
CA THR A 154 -26.30 33.79 3.50
C THR A 154 -25.67 35.01 4.16
N ALA A 155 -26.21 36.21 3.91
CA ALA A 155 -25.78 37.43 4.59
C ALA A 155 -25.96 37.35 6.11
N HIS A 156 -27.06 36.77 6.59
CA HIS A 156 -27.24 36.50 8.02
C HIS A 156 -26.20 35.49 8.54
N VAL A 157 -25.95 34.40 7.79
CA VAL A 157 -24.96 33.38 8.15
C VAL A 157 -23.54 33.95 8.20
N VAL A 158 -23.17 34.99 7.44
CA VAL A 158 -21.89 35.70 7.63
C VAL A 158 -21.73 36.18 9.08
N SER A 159 -22.79 36.72 9.68
CA SER A 159 -22.74 37.22 11.06
C SER A 159 -22.67 36.06 12.07
N VAL A 160 -23.44 35.00 11.86
CA VAL A 160 -23.41 33.78 12.68
C VAL A 160 -22.03 33.13 12.63
N LEU A 161 -21.46 33.03 11.42
CA LEU A 161 -20.16 32.45 11.16
C LEU A 161 -19.05 33.25 11.83
N ARG A 162 -19.05 34.59 11.73
CA ARG A 162 -18.09 35.46 12.45
C ARG A 162 -18.19 35.33 13.95
N GLN A 163 -19.40 35.29 14.51
CA GLN A 163 -19.62 35.11 15.94
C GLN A 163 -19.10 33.73 16.39
N THR A 164 -19.39 32.69 15.62
CA THR A 164 -18.95 31.31 15.90
C THR A 164 -17.43 31.20 15.79
N ALA A 165 -16.82 31.75 14.74
CA ALA A 165 -15.36 31.81 14.55
C ALA A 165 -14.63 32.73 15.53
N GLY A 166 -15.36 33.52 16.32
CA GLY A 166 -14.82 34.29 17.44
C GLY A 166 -14.70 33.46 18.72
N SER A 167 -15.57 32.46 18.91
CA SER A 167 -15.70 31.72 20.18
C SER A 167 -15.36 30.22 20.09
N VAL A 168 -15.49 29.63 18.90
CA VAL A 168 -15.27 28.20 18.66
C VAL A 168 -13.96 28.01 17.89
N PRO A 169 -13.02 27.21 18.42
CA PRO A 169 -11.78 26.90 17.71
C PRO A 169 -12.06 26.18 16.39
N ALA A 170 -11.37 26.63 15.34
CA ALA A 170 -11.27 25.94 14.06
C ALA A 170 -9.81 25.92 13.64
N LEU A 171 -9.33 24.74 13.24
CA LEU A 171 -7.91 24.48 12.99
C LEU A 171 -7.77 23.67 11.70
N SER A 172 -6.72 23.94 10.94
CA SER A 172 -6.37 23.19 9.74
C SER A 172 -4.98 22.58 9.88
N TYR A 173 -4.90 21.32 9.50
CA TYR A 173 -3.68 20.54 9.48
C TYR A 173 -3.77 19.43 8.43
N ASP A 174 -2.75 19.32 7.60
CA ASP A 174 -2.57 18.23 6.64
C ASP A 174 -1.06 17.91 6.57
N SER A 175 -0.66 16.77 7.12
CA SER A 175 0.76 16.37 7.21
C SER A 175 1.44 16.18 5.85
N ARG A 176 0.70 16.17 4.74
CA ARG A 176 1.24 16.09 3.38
C ARG A 176 1.74 17.45 2.88
N ARG A 177 1.28 18.55 3.48
CA ARG A 177 1.61 19.92 3.06
C ARG A 177 2.86 20.41 3.79
N ALA A 178 3.83 20.92 3.02
CA ALA A 178 5.08 21.48 3.53
C ALA A 178 4.89 22.63 4.55
N GLU A 179 3.76 23.34 4.46
CA GLU A 179 3.38 24.38 5.42
C GLU A 179 3.22 23.83 6.86
N PHE A 180 2.75 22.59 6.99
CA PHE A 180 2.39 21.95 8.26
C PHE A 180 3.39 20.90 8.72
N ARG A 181 4.13 20.28 7.79
CA ARG A 181 5.17 19.30 8.08
C ARG A 181 6.30 19.43 7.06
N SER A 182 7.49 19.77 7.53
CA SER A 182 8.67 19.89 6.67
C SER A 182 9.95 19.46 7.39
N PRO A 183 10.72 18.49 6.85
CA PRO A 183 10.43 17.72 5.64
C PRO A 183 9.24 16.76 5.82
N GLY A 184 8.58 16.41 4.71
CA GLY A 184 7.52 15.41 4.69
C GLY A 184 8.06 13.97 4.80
N GLY A 185 7.18 13.00 5.07
CA GLY A 185 7.54 11.58 5.12
C GLY A 185 8.31 11.14 6.36
N ALA A 186 8.82 9.91 6.33
CA ALA A 186 9.74 9.38 7.34
C ALA A 186 11.10 10.09 7.27
N LEU A 187 11.77 10.28 8.41
CA LEU A 187 13.00 11.07 8.52
C LEU A 187 14.14 10.29 9.16
N GLU A 188 15.39 10.62 8.79
CA GLU A 188 16.57 10.05 9.43
C GLU A 188 16.73 10.57 10.86
N GLY A 189 17.30 9.74 11.74
CA GLY A 189 17.72 10.17 13.07
C GLY A 189 18.64 11.39 13.03
N GLY A 190 18.39 12.35 13.93
CA GLY A 190 19.11 13.63 13.96
C GLY A 190 18.60 14.69 12.98
N SER A 191 17.59 14.40 12.15
CA SER A 191 16.99 15.39 11.25
C SER A 191 16.25 16.49 12.02
N THR A 192 16.24 17.71 11.47
CA THR A 192 15.37 18.79 11.95
C THR A 192 13.99 18.68 11.28
N LEU A 193 12.93 18.75 12.08
CA LEU A 193 11.54 18.69 11.65
C LEU A 193 10.80 19.94 12.12
N ARG A 194 10.13 20.63 11.19
CA ARG A 194 9.13 21.66 11.51
C ARG A 194 7.74 21.06 11.46
N LEU A 195 6.99 21.21 12.55
CA LEU A 195 5.56 20.90 12.62
C LEU A 195 4.76 22.16 12.91
N ALA A 196 3.62 22.31 12.24
CA ALA A 196 2.76 23.46 12.39
C ALA A 196 1.29 23.13 12.11
N PHE A 197 0.37 23.91 12.70
CA PHE A 197 -1.03 23.93 12.31
C PHE A 197 -1.49 25.38 12.10
N ARG A 198 -2.57 25.57 11.34
CA ARG A 198 -3.19 26.88 11.11
C ARG A 198 -4.44 27.05 11.96
N ARG A 199 -4.54 28.18 12.65
CA ARG A 199 -5.75 28.64 13.32
C ARG A 199 -6.63 29.38 12.31
N LEU A 200 -7.88 28.96 12.20
CA LEU A 200 -8.88 29.59 11.35
C LEU A 200 -9.98 30.30 12.15
N GLY A 201 -10.18 29.92 13.41
CA GLY A 201 -11.18 30.49 14.31
C GLY A 201 -10.84 30.26 15.77
N GLY A 202 -11.50 31.03 16.65
CA GLY A 202 -11.28 31.03 18.10
C GLY A 202 -10.02 31.76 18.55
N THR A 203 -9.87 31.86 19.87
CA THR A 203 -8.62 32.28 20.53
C THR A 203 -7.86 31.04 21.01
N VAL A 204 -6.56 30.99 20.70
CA VAL A 204 -5.65 29.97 21.21
C VAL A 204 -4.72 30.66 22.19
N LYS A 205 -4.84 30.30 23.47
CA LYS A 205 -4.05 30.84 24.58
C LYS A 205 -2.66 30.23 24.60
N SER A 206 -2.59 28.92 24.42
CA SER A 206 -1.36 28.12 24.39
C SER A 206 -1.55 26.95 23.44
N ALA A 207 -0.48 26.56 22.77
CA ALA A 207 -0.44 25.37 21.95
C ALA A 207 0.84 24.59 22.26
N HIS A 208 0.70 23.28 22.37
CA HIS A 208 1.78 22.35 22.63
C HIS A 208 1.75 21.25 21.59
N LEU A 209 2.93 20.84 21.13
CA LEU A 209 3.09 19.60 20.40
C LEU A 209 3.43 18.51 21.41
N GLU A 210 2.64 17.45 21.39
CA GLU A 210 2.82 16.24 22.19
C GLU A 210 3.32 15.15 21.25
N LEU A 211 4.52 14.65 21.51
CA LEU A 211 5.21 13.62 20.73
C LEU A 211 5.46 12.41 21.63
N TRP A 212 5.15 11.20 21.19
CA TRP A 212 5.36 9.99 21.97
C TRP A 212 5.80 8.80 21.10
N GLY A 213 6.46 7.85 21.73
CA GLY A 213 6.87 6.57 21.18
C GLY A 213 6.71 5.47 22.24
N ASP A 214 7.27 4.30 22.01
CA ASP A 214 7.08 3.16 22.92
C ASP A 214 7.64 3.41 24.33
N ASN A 215 8.76 4.14 24.43
CA ASN A 215 9.44 4.40 25.71
C ASN A 215 9.74 5.90 25.93
N MET A 216 9.06 6.80 25.20
CA MET A 216 9.27 8.24 25.34
C MET A 216 7.98 9.05 25.20
N GLU A 217 7.89 10.14 25.95
CA GLU A 217 6.94 11.23 25.73
C GLU A 217 7.68 12.55 25.82
N HIS A 218 7.34 13.48 24.94
CA HIS A 218 7.94 14.81 24.85
C HIS A 218 6.86 15.85 24.53
N SER A 219 6.75 16.86 25.39
CA SER A 219 5.88 18.01 25.18
C SER A 219 6.72 19.25 24.92
N CYS A 220 6.34 20.03 23.90
CA CYS A 220 7.02 21.28 23.57
C CYS A 220 6.00 22.37 23.23
N SER A 221 6.22 23.57 23.77
CA SER A 221 5.40 24.74 23.45
C SER A 221 5.64 25.17 22.01
N MET A 222 4.56 25.59 21.33
CA MET A 222 4.61 26.08 19.96
C MET A 222 4.65 27.61 19.94
N GLU A 223 5.41 28.16 19.00
CA GLU A 223 5.50 29.59 18.73
C GLU A 223 4.33 30.03 17.86
N ASN A 224 3.74 31.18 18.18
CA ASN A 224 2.68 31.79 17.39
C ASN A 224 3.27 32.79 16.39
N ASP A 225 3.05 32.52 15.11
CA ASP A 225 3.32 33.41 13.97
C ASP A 225 2.01 33.73 13.23
N GLY A 226 1.29 34.72 13.73
CA GLY A 226 0.01 35.18 13.18
C GLY A 226 -1.13 34.16 13.37
N ASP A 227 -1.44 33.43 12.30
CA ASP A 227 -2.43 32.35 12.32
C ASP A 227 -1.77 30.96 12.28
N ILE A 228 -0.43 30.87 12.28
CA ILE A 228 0.31 29.61 12.29
C ILE A 228 0.95 29.40 13.65
N TYR A 229 0.71 28.23 14.25
CA TYR A 229 1.45 27.78 15.42
C TYR A 229 2.47 26.75 14.95
N CYS A 230 3.75 26.93 15.29
CA CYS A 230 4.81 26.04 14.82
C CYS A 230 5.86 25.72 15.88
N VAL A 231 6.59 24.63 15.65
CA VAL A 231 7.74 24.22 16.44
C VAL A 231 8.77 23.54 15.54
N ASN A 232 10.05 23.77 15.85
CA ASN A 232 11.16 23.07 15.22
C ASN A 232 11.78 22.11 16.24
N LEU A 233 11.93 20.85 15.85
CA LEU A 233 12.47 19.79 16.68
C LEU A 233 13.69 19.17 16.00
N THR A 234 14.67 18.76 16.80
CA THR A 234 15.70 17.82 16.35
C THR A 234 15.31 16.43 16.81
N LEU A 235 15.15 15.51 15.87
CA LEU A 235 14.73 14.15 16.16
C LEU A 235 15.87 13.36 16.81
N SER A 236 15.52 12.41 17.68
CA SER A 236 16.49 11.48 18.26
C SER A 236 17.28 10.76 17.17
N GLU A 237 18.54 10.42 17.45
CA GLU A 237 19.31 9.53 16.57
C GLU A 237 18.80 8.08 16.63
N GLU A 238 18.05 7.73 17.69
CA GLU A 238 17.47 6.40 17.87
C GLU A 238 16.25 6.20 16.94
N PRO A 239 16.32 5.26 15.98
CA PRO A 239 15.23 4.92 15.09
C PRO A 239 14.04 4.35 15.86
N GLN A 240 12.84 4.85 15.57
CA GLN A 240 11.60 4.39 16.19
C GLN A 240 10.37 4.89 15.42
N ALA A 241 9.23 4.22 15.64
CA ALA A 241 7.93 4.76 15.30
C ALA A 241 7.48 5.75 16.40
N LEU A 242 7.07 6.93 15.97
CA LEU A 242 6.54 8.00 16.82
C LEU A 242 5.14 8.40 16.39
N TRP A 243 4.44 9.03 17.31
CA TRP A 243 3.15 9.65 17.10
C TRP A 243 3.15 11.04 17.70
N TYR A 244 2.41 11.95 17.08
CA TYR A 244 2.23 13.28 17.63
C TYR A 244 0.81 13.79 17.50
N ALA A 245 0.44 14.73 18.36
CA ALA A 245 -0.80 15.47 18.31
C ALA A 245 -0.57 16.87 18.87
N PHE A 246 -1.48 17.79 18.59
CA PHE A 246 -1.38 19.15 19.14
C PHE A 246 -2.38 19.31 20.28
N TYR A 247 -1.88 19.70 21.45
CA TYR A 247 -2.69 20.06 22.60
C TYR A 247 -2.91 21.57 22.61
N ILE A 248 -4.16 21.99 22.71
CA ILE A 248 -4.57 23.36 22.41
C ILE A 248 -5.45 23.86 23.54
N GLU A 249 -4.98 24.91 24.21
CA GLU A 249 -5.69 25.58 25.27
C GLU A 249 -6.32 26.87 24.76
N THR A 250 -7.58 27.04 25.12
CA THR A 250 -8.38 28.23 24.84
C THR A 250 -8.83 28.85 26.16
N ASP A 251 -9.49 30.00 26.13
CA ASP A 251 -9.99 30.64 27.35
C ASP A 251 -11.08 29.82 28.08
N HIS A 252 -11.69 28.84 27.41
CA HIS A 252 -12.87 28.12 27.90
C HIS A 252 -12.74 26.59 27.85
N SER A 253 -11.75 26.05 27.14
CA SER A 253 -11.59 24.61 26.94
C SER A 253 -10.16 24.22 26.58
N ALA A 254 -9.84 22.95 26.77
CA ALA A 254 -8.65 22.32 26.21
C ALA A 254 -9.08 21.25 25.21
N GLN A 255 -8.41 21.19 24.07
CA GLN A 255 -8.74 20.32 22.95
C GLN A 255 -7.48 19.72 22.34
N TRP A 256 -7.68 18.67 21.55
CA TRP A 256 -6.62 17.98 20.82
C TRP A 256 -6.87 18.08 19.33
N LEU A 257 -5.82 18.31 18.56
CA LEU A 257 -5.84 18.13 17.11
C LEU A 257 -5.18 16.79 16.80
N CYS A 258 -6.02 15.80 16.47
CA CYS A 258 -5.64 14.42 16.17
C CYS A 258 -5.94 14.09 14.69
N PRO A 259 -5.39 13.01 14.14
CA PRO A 259 -5.75 12.55 12.80
C PRO A 259 -7.24 12.18 12.69
N ASP A 260 -7.82 12.46 11.53
CA ASP A 260 -9.08 11.92 11.08
C ASP A 260 -8.91 10.49 10.52
N ALA A 261 -9.94 9.96 9.86
CA ALA A 261 -9.92 8.62 9.27
C ALA A 261 -8.86 8.44 8.16
N THR A 262 -8.36 9.52 7.56
CA THR A 262 -7.29 9.46 6.56
C THR A 262 -5.91 9.27 7.18
N GLY A 263 -5.75 9.61 8.47
CA GLY A 263 -4.48 9.52 9.19
C GLY A 263 -3.53 10.71 8.98
N TYR A 264 -3.78 11.58 7.99
CA TYR A 264 -2.91 12.72 7.67
C TYR A 264 -3.57 14.10 7.80
N THR A 265 -4.90 14.17 7.84
CA THR A 265 -5.67 15.41 8.04
C THR A 265 -6.11 15.52 9.49
N GLY A 266 -6.11 16.74 10.05
CA GLY A 266 -6.45 16.97 11.45
C GLY A 266 -7.93 17.22 11.72
N ARG A 267 -8.40 16.72 12.87
CA ARG A 267 -9.70 17.02 13.46
C ARG A 267 -9.57 17.35 14.95
N ILE A 268 -10.52 18.14 15.45
CA ILE A 268 -10.60 18.53 16.85
C ILE A 268 -11.26 17.43 17.69
N CYS A 269 -10.61 17.06 18.78
CA CYS A 269 -11.01 16.00 19.71
C CYS A 269 -11.03 16.53 21.16
N SER A 270 -11.85 15.91 22.02
CA SER A 270 -11.88 16.21 23.45
C SER A 270 -10.74 15.55 24.23
N SER A 271 -10.11 14.53 23.67
CA SER A 271 -9.03 13.74 24.30
C SER A 271 -7.95 13.37 23.29
N ARG A 272 -6.75 13.03 23.76
CA ARG A 272 -5.67 12.48 22.93
C ARG A 272 -6.09 11.13 22.36
N GLU A 273 -6.01 10.99 21.05
CA GLU A 273 -6.29 9.74 20.32
C GLU A 273 -5.02 9.18 19.66
N SER A 274 -5.12 8.42 18.57
CA SER A 274 -4.02 7.63 17.96
C SER A 274 -2.82 8.43 17.44
N GLY A 275 -2.92 9.76 17.30
CA GLY A 275 -1.83 10.64 16.86
C GLY A 275 -1.42 10.48 15.40
N PHE A 276 -0.88 11.54 14.81
CA PHE A 276 -0.27 11.50 13.49
C PHE A 276 1.04 10.70 13.54
N ARG A 277 1.26 9.84 12.57
CA ARG A 277 2.47 8.99 12.52
C ARG A 277 3.70 9.78 12.06
N LEU A 278 4.83 9.50 12.69
CA LEU A 278 6.16 9.98 12.33
C LEU A 278 7.16 8.82 12.50
N THR A 279 7.82 8.44 11.43
CA THR A 279 8.85 7.39 11.49
C THR A 279 10.23 8.02 11.49
N VAL A 280 11.04 7.68 12.49
CA VAL A 280 12.47 8.00 12.55
C VAL A 280 13.24 6.74 12.21
N TYR A 281 14.08 6.79 11.18
CA TYR A 281 14.86 5.63 10.74
C TYR A 281 16.37 5.88 10.87
N LYS A 282 17.15 4.79 10.83
CA LYS A 282 18.60 4.82 10.97
C LYS A 282 19.23 5.76 9.94
N LYS A 283 20.04 6.69 10.43
CA LYS A 283 20.80 7.63 9.60
C LYS A 283 21.69 6.88 8.59
N GLY A 284 21.66 7.29 7.32
CA GLY A 284 22.42 6.66 6.25
C GLY A 284 21.93 5.25 5.88
N PHE A 285 20.70 4.89 6.26
CA PHE A 285 20.08 3.67 5.79
C PHE A 285 19.86 3.75 4.28
N GLU A 286 20.40 2.77 3.56
CA GLU A 286 20.21 2.63 2.13
C GLU A 286 19.83 1.19 1.77
N THR A 287 19.22 1.04 0.60
CA THR A 287 18.83 -0.25 0.02
C THR A 287 19.41 -0.36 -1.40
N PRO A 288 19.60 -1.57 -1.96
CA PRO A 288 20.32 -1.71 -3.23
C PRO A 288 19.66 -0.97 -4.40
N ALA A 289 20.36 0.00 -4.99
CA ALA A 289 19.83 0.84 -6.06
C ALA A 289 19.39 0.03 -7.29
N TRP A 290 20.13 -1.03 -7.63
CA TRP A 290 19.80 -1.90 -8.76
C TRP A 290 18.44 -2.58 -8.57
N PHE A 291 18.06 -2.90 -7.33
CA PHE A 291 16.86 -3.67 -7.00
C PHE A 291 15.58 -2.85 -7.23
N ARG A 292 15.59 -1.59 -6.78
CA ARG A 292 14.48 -0.62 -6.93
C ARG A 292 14.03 -0.43 -8.39
N LYS A 293 14.96 -0.61 -9.34
CA LYS A 293 14.74 -0.43 -10.78
C LYS A 293 14.32 -1.71 -11.53
N ARG A 294 14.00 -2.81 -10.85
CA ARG A 294 13.62 -4.09 -11.50
C ARG A 294 12.13 -4.38 -11.40
N VAL A 295 11.72 -5.35 -12.21
CA VAL A 295 10.49 -6.12 -12.08
C VAL A 295 10.88 -7.49 -11.53
N MET A 296 10.21 -7.91 -10.45
CA MET A 296 10.41 -9.19 -9.80
C MET A 296 9.43 -10.24 -10.32
N TYR A 297 9.90 -11.48 -10.40
CA TYR A 297 9.09 -12.65 -10.73
C TYR A 297 9.33 -13.76 -9.70
N GLN A 298 8.28 -14.19 -9.00
CA GLN A 298 8.33 -15.25 -8.00
C GLN A 298 8.04 -16.61 -8.67
N ILE A 299 8.94 -17.57 -8.47
CA ILE A 299 8.83 -18.94 -8.99
C ILE A 299 8.78 -19.94 -7.85
N PHE A 300 7.82 -20.87 -7.93
CA PHE A 300 7.82 -22.11 -7.17
C PHE A 300 8.53 -23.20 -8.01
N PRO A 301 9.77 -23.61 -7.64
CA PRO A 301 10.67 -24.34 -8.54
C PRO A 301 10.11 -25.63 -9.13
N ASP A 302 9.47 -26.48 -8.30
CA ASP A 302 8.92 -27.77 -8.73
C ASP A 302 7.81 -27.66 -9.79
N ARG A 303 7.21 -26.47 -9.94
CA ARG A 303 5.97 -26.28 -10.70
C ARG A 303 6.15 -25.39 -11.92
N PHE A 304 7.31 -24.76 -12.12
CA PHE A 304 7.45 -23.74 -13.16
C PHE A 304 7.99 -24.26 -14.49
N ALA A 305 9.14 -24.93 -14.47
CA ALA A 305 9.82 -25.32 -15.70
C ALA A 305 10.60 -26.61 -15.51
N PHE A 306 10.61 -27.45 -16.55
CA PHE A 306 10.97 -28.86 -16.48
C PHE A 306 12.11 -29.15 -17.47
N SER A 307 13.09 -29.97 -17.09
CA SER A 307 14.14 -30.47 -17.99
C SER A 307 13.96 -31.95 -18.28
N ASN A 308 14.20 -32.36 -19.53
CA ASN A 308 14.07 -33.75 -19.97
C ASN A 308 15.40 -34.54 -19.88
N ASP A 309 16.22 -34.24 -18.87
CA ASP A 309 17.56 -34.83 -18.70
C ASP A 309 17.66 -35.85 -17.57
N GLY A 310 16.53 -36.24 -16.96
CA GLY A 310 16.48 -37.25 -15.92
C GLY A 310 16.81 -36.73 -14.51
N THR A 311 17.01 -35.42 -14.35
CA THR A 311 17.41 -34.79 -13.07
C THR A 311 16.37 -35.04 -11.99
N ALA A 312 15.10 -34.76 -12.27
CA ALA A 312 14.02 -34.94 -11.32
C ALA A 312 13.88 -36.41 -10.90
N GLU A 313 13.93 -37.34 -11.86
CA GLU A 313 13.86 -38.78 -11.61
C GLU A 313 15.04 -39.26 -10.74
N ALA A 314 16.26 -38.78 -11.01
CA ALA A 314 17.43 -39.09 -10.20
C ALA A 314 17.30 -38.58 -8.76
N GLY A 315 16.73 -37.38 -8.57
CA GLY A 315 16.42 -36.80 -7.26
C GLY A 315 15.35 -37.57 -6.50
N ILE A 316 14.30 -38.02 -7.18
CA ILE A 316 13.26 -38.88 -6.60
C ILE A 316 13.87 -40.20 -6.11
N GLU A 317 14.73 -40.83 -6.93
CA GLU A 317 15.42 -42.05 -6.53
C GLU A 317 16.44 -41.82 -5.40
N TYR A 318 17.03 -40.62 -5.31
CA TYR A 318 17.86 -40.24 -4.17
C TYR A 318 17.05 -40.23 -2.86
N HIS A 319 15.89 -39.56 -2.84
CA HIS A 319 15.04 -39.49 -1.66
C HIS A 319 14.44 -40.85 -1.28
N LYS A 320 14.09 -41.70 -2.26
CA LYS A 320 13.72 -43.10 -1.98
C LYS A 320 14.85 -43.90 -1.33
N ARG A 321 16.10 -43.70 -1.77
CA ARG A 321 17.28 -44.36 -1.15
C ARG A 321 17.54 -43.87 0.27
N LEU A 322 17.17 -42.64 0.61
CA LEU A 322 17.17 -42.15 1.99
C LEU A 322 16.10 -42.80 2.87
N GLY A 323 15.13 -43.54 2.30
CA GLY A 323 14.02 -44.14 3.05
C GLY A 323 12.74 -43.31 3.04
N GLN A 324 12.69 -42.24 2.24
CA GLN A 324 11.49 -41.44 2.06
C GLN A 324 10.57 -42.04 0.98
N THR A 325 9.38 -41.45 0.81
CA THR A 325 8.34 -41.94 -0.11
C THR A 325 7.86 -40.87 -1.10
N PRO A 326 8.78 -40.16 -1.80
CA PRO A 326 8.39 -39.13 -2.75
C PRO A 326 7.58 -39.73 -3.92
N GLU A 327 6.61 -38.96 -4.41
CA GLU A 327 5.80 -39.31 -5.58
C GLU A 327 6.05 -38.30 -6.70
N LEU A 328 6.47 -38.80 -7.86
CA LEU A 328 6.60 -37.99 -9.07
C LEU A 328 5.35 -38.20 -9.92
N HIS A 329 4.64 -37.12 -10.22
CA HIS A 329 3.50 -37.13 -11.13
C HIS A 329 3.93 -37.58 -12.52
N ALA A 330 3.14 -38.42 -13.17
CA ALA A 330 3.45 -38.91 -14.53
C ALA A 330 3.06 -37.88 -15.61
N SER A 331 2.25 -36.89 -15.26
CA SER A 331 1.81 -35.81 -16.15
C SER A 331 1.54 -34.52 -15.37
N LEU A 332 1.75 -33.37 -16.03
CA LEU A 332 1.40 -32.04 -15.50
C LEU A 332 -0.12 -31.81 -15.38
N ASP A 333 -0.93 -32.71 -15.95
CA ASP A 333 -2.39 -32.67 -15.85
C ASP A 333 -2.93 -33.48 -14.67
N GLU A 334 -2.07 -34.23 -13.95
CA GLU A 334 -2.47 -34.90 -12.73
C GLU A 334 -2.81 -33.87 -11.64
N PRO A 335 -3.88 -34.09 -10.85
CA PRO A 335 -4.30 -33.15 -9.83
C PRO A 335 -3.28 -33.11 -8.70
N VAL A 336 -3.04 -31.91 -8.14
CA VAL A 336 -2.18 -31.74 -6.97
C VAL A 336 -2.70 -32.58 -5.80
N ARG A 337 -1.81 -33.28 -5.10
CA ARG A 337 -2.22 -34.09 -3.96
C ARG A 337 -2.52 -33.20 -2.77
N TRP A 338 -3.65 -33.45 -2.13
CA TRP A 338 -4.11 -32.71 -0.94
C TRP A 338 -4.66 -33.63 0.17
N GLN A 339 -4.73 -34.94 -0.09
CA GLN A 339 -5.16 -35.97 0.87
C GLN A 339 -4.00 -36.90 1.22
N PRO A 340 -4.00 -37.49 2.43
CA PRO A 340 -3.09 -38.57 2.76
C PRO A 340 -3.31 -39.78 1.84
N ARG A 341 -2.21 -40.49 1.52
CA ARG A 341 -2.30 -41.81 0.88
C ARG A 341 -2.97 -42.81 1.82
N SER A 342 -3.47 -43.93 1.29
CA SER A 342 -4.24 -44.93 2.06
C SER A 342 -3.51 -45.53 3.28
N TRP A 343 -2.18 -45.47 3.29
CA TRP A 343 -1.32 -45.95 4.37
C TRP A 343 -0.76 -44.82 5.25
N GLU A 344 -1.00 -43.55 4.90
CA GLU A 344 -0.56 -42.39 5.67
C GLU A 344 -1.63 -41.99 6.70
N LYS A 345 -1.18 -41.58 7.90
CA LYS A 345 -2.08 -41.09 8.95
C LYS A 345 -2.49 -39.63 8.75
N SER A 346 -1.64 -38.85 8.08
CA SER A 346 -1.79 -37.41 7.85
C SER A 346 -1.22 -37.06 6.48
N TYR A 347 -1.73 -35.98 5.89
CA TYR A 347 -1.25 -35.49 4.60
C TYR A 347 0.25 -35.16 4.66
N SER A 348 0.98 -35.59 3.65
CA SER A 348 2.39 -35.26 3.42
C SER A 348 2.50 -34.50 2.09
N PRO A 349 3.18 -33.35 2.01
CA PRO A 349 3.37 -32.60 0.77
C PRO A 349 4.59 -33.10 -0.03
N ASP A 350 4.73 -34.42 -0.21
CA ASP A 350 5.84 -35.07 -0.95
C ASP A 350 5.46 -35.53 -2.38
N ASP A 351 4.53 -34.83 -3.03
CA ASP A 351 4.20 -34.98 -4.46
C ASP A 351 4.90 -33.90 -5.31
N PHE A 352 5.59 -34.34 -6.37
CA PHE A 352 6.46 -33.53 -7.21
C PHE A 352 6.03 -33.59 -8.67
N TYR A 353 6.12 -32.46 -9.37
CA TYR A 353 5.95 -32.42 -10.83
C TYR A 353 7.29 -32.41 -11.57
N GLY A 354 8.41 -32.28 -10.84
CA GLY A 354 9.75 -32.46 -11.41
C GLY A 354 10.30 -31.20 -12.08
N GLY A 355 9.91 -30.02 -11.63
CA GLY A 355 10.55 -28.77 -12.06
C GLY A 355 12.02 -28.72 -11.64
N THR A 356 12.89 -28.13 -12.46
CA THR A 356 14.36 -28.15 -12.27
C THR A 356 15.00 -26.79 -12.48
N LEU A 357 16.20 -26.59 -11.92
CA LEU A 357 16.99 -25.36 -12.12
C LEU A 357 17.33 -25.13 -13.60
N LYS A 358 17.66 -26.21 -14.31
CA LYS A 358 17.92 -26.16 -15.75
C LYS A 358 16.65 -25.88 -16.58
N GLY A 359 15.49 -26.35 -16.12
CA GLY A 359 14.20 -25.95 -16.68
C GLY A 359 13.98 -24.44 -16.56
N ILE A 360 14.26 -23.88 -15.38
CA ILE A 360 14.20 -22.42 -15.15
C ILE A 360 15.18 -21.68 -16.08
N GLU A 361 16.40 -22.19 -16.23
CA GLU A 361 17.39 -21.63 -17.16
C GLU A 361 16.87 -21.55 -18.60
N GLN A 362 16.22 -22.61 -19.09
CA GLN A 362 15.62 -22.64 -20.43
C GLN A 362 14.49 -21.62 -20.61
N LYS A 363 13.86 -21.16 -19.52
CA LYS A 363 12.82 -20.13 -19.51
C LYS A 363 13.38 -18.70 -19.30
N LEU A 364 14.69 -18.51 -19.18
CA LEU A 364 15.29 -17.16 -19.11
C LEU A 364 14.88 -16.25 -20.29
N PRO A 365 14.84 -16.72 -21.57
CA PRO A 365 14.37 -15.89 -22.68
C PRO A 365 12.92 -15.40 -22.50
N TYR A 366 12.05 -16.26 -21.97
CA TYR A 366 10.66 -15.92 -21.66
C TYR A 366 10.56 -14.83 -20.59
N LEU A 367 11.33 -14.99 -19.49
CA LEU A 367 11.38 -13.99 -18.42
C LEU A 367 11.95 -12.65 -18.91
N LYS A 368 12.93 -12.69 -19.82
CA LYS A 368 13.50 -11.50 -20.44
C LYS A 368 12.50 -10.79 -21.36
N GLU A 369 11.74 -11.54 -22.17
CA GLU A 369 10.65 -10.99 -23.01
C GLU A 369 9.60 -10.27 -22.15
N LEU A 370 9.25 -10.86 -21.00
CA LEU A 370 8.34 -10.27 -20.02
C LEU A 370 8.93 -9.03 -19.31
N GLY A 371 10.22 -8.74 -19.47
CA GLY A 371 10.89 -7.59 -18.86
C GLY A 371 11.34 -7.80 -17.40
N ILE A 372 11.49 -9.05 -16.98
CA ILE A 372 11.93 -9.39 -15.62
C ILE A 372 13.43 -9.11 -15.45
N GLY A 373 13.80 -8.57 -14.29
CA GLY A 373 15.20 -8.30 -13.93
C GLY A 373 15.64 -8.95 -12.62
N VAL A 374 14.71 -9.52 -11.86
CA VAL A 374 15.01 -10.30 -10.66
C VAL A 374 14.01 -11.43 -10.50
N VAL A 375 14.50 -12.62 -10.19
CA VAL A 375 13.68 -13.80 -9.89
C VAL A 375 13.82 -14.09 -8.40
N TYR A 376 12.70 -14.25 -7.72
CA TYR A 376 12.65 -14.79 -6.37
C TYR A 376 12.26 -16.27 -6.47
N LEU A 377 13.14 -17.16 -6.00
CA LEU A 377 12.87 -18.59 -5.90
C LEU A 377 12.38 -18.90 -4.48
N ASN A 378 11.21 -19.54 -4.38
CA ASN A 378 10.85 -20.31 -3.18
C ASN A 378 11.96 -21.34 -2.85
N PRO A 379 11.99 -21.93 -1.64
CA PRO A 379 13.15 -22.65 -1.14
C PRO A 379 13.65 -23.72 -2.13
N ILE A 380 14.97 -23.72 -2.38
CA ILE A 380 15.61 -24.65 -3.32
C ILE A 380 16.50 -25.67 -2.63
N VAL A 381 16.72 -25.53 -1.33
CA VAL A 381 17.57 -26.40 -0.52
C VAL A 381 16.96 -27.80 -0.41
N GLU A 382 17.79 -28.81 -0.15
CA GLU A 382 17.30 -30.18 0.05
C GLU A 382 16.23 -30.23 1.13
N ALA A 383 15.11 -30.86 0.82
CA ALA A 383 14.01 -31.06 1.74
C ALA A 383 13.17 -32.27 1.31
N ARG A 384 12.34 -32.77 2.22
CA ARG A 384 11.45 -33.90 1.90
C ARG A 384 10.22 -33.47 1.10
N SER A 385 9.72 -32.26 1.35
CA SER A 385 8.49 -31.77 0.70
C SER A 385 8.73 -31.11 -0.66
N ASN A 386 7.64 -30.89 -1.39
CA ASN A 386 7.61 -30.13 -2.63
C ASN A 386 7.85 -28.61 -2.42
N HIS A 387 7.54 -28.08 -1.24
CA HIS A 387 7.66 -26.66 -0.90
C HIS A 387 9.01 -26.32 -0.25
N ARG A 388 9.70 -27.32 0.30
CA ARG A 388 11.08 -27.24 0.81
C ARG A 388 11.32 -26.31 2.01
N TYR A 389 10.26 -25.91 2.70
CA TYR A 389 10.34 -25.20 3.99
C TYR A 389 10.77 -26.12 5.16
N ASP A 390 10.58 -27.42 5.01
CA ASP A 390 11.08 -28.46 5.92
C ASP A 390 12.55 -28.81 5.62
N THR A 391 13.44 -27.82 5.69
CA THR A 391 14.84 -27.96 5.22
C THR A 391 15.55 -29.18 5.82
N SER A 392 16.07 -30.02 4.94
CA SER A 392 16.87 -31.20 5.26
C SER A 392 18.36 -30.93 5.31
N ASP A 393 18.89 -30.18 4.34
CA ASP A 393 20.29 -29.74 4.28
C ASP A 393 20.37 -28.36 3.61
N TYR A 394 20.81 -27.35 4.37
CA TYR A 394 20.92 -25.98 3.88
C TYR A 394 22.03 -25.77 2.84
N SER A 395 23.00 -26.68 2.76
CA SER A 395 24.26 -26.45 2.04
C SER A 395 24.22 -26.80 0.56
N ARG A 396 23.11 -27.38 0.07
CA ARG A 396 23.00 -27.80 -1.33
C ARG A 396 21.56 -27.68 -1.85
N PRO A 397 21.39 -27.56 -3.18
CA PRO A 397 20.07 -27.68 -3.78
C PRO A 397 19.47 -29.06 -3.52
N ASP A 398 18.15 -29.11 -3.54
CA ASP A 398 17.42 -30.37 -3.54
C ASP A 398 17.74 -31.18 -4.82
N PRO A 399 18.10 -32.46 -4.69
CA PRO A 399 18.49 -33.29 -5.84
C PRO A 399 17.43 -33.45 -6.93
N ILE A 400 16.14 -33.19 -6.64
CA ILE A 400 15.10 -33.15 -7.68
C ILE A 400 15.27 -31.90 -8.56
N LEU A 401 15.70 -30.77 -7.99
CA LEU A 401 15.89 -29.52 -8.71
C LEU A 401 17.21 -29.51 -9.51
N GLY A 402 18.26 -30.13 -8.98
CA GLY A 402 19.57 -30.22 -9.62
C GLY A 402 20.75 -30.16 -8.64
N THR A 403 21.89 -29.73 -9.15
CA THR A 403 23.18 -29.64 -8.44
C THR A 403 23.57 -28.19 -8.13
N MET A 404 24.62 -28.00 -7.32
CA MET A 404 25.17 -26.67 -7.08
C MET A 404 25.70 -26.05 -8.37
N GLU A 405 26.32 -26.86 -9.24
CA GLU A 405 26.79 -26.43 -10.55
C GLU A 405 25.64 -25.95 -11.45
N ASP A 406 24.48 -26.59 -11.40
CA ASP A 406 23.29 -26.14 -12.14
C ASP A 406 22.80 -24.77 -11.61
N PHE A 407 22.86 -24.54 -10.29
CA PHE A 407 22.50 -23.26 -9.69
C PHE A 407 23.48 -22.14 -10.09
N GLU A 408 24.79 -22.40 -10.01
CA GLU A 408 25.82 -21.43 -10.44
C GLU A 408 25.66 -21.09 -11.93
N HIS A 409 25.39 -22.09 -12.77
CA HIS A 409 25.18 -21.89 -14.20
C HIS A 409 23.91 -21.08 -14.48
N LEU A 410 22.81 -21.38 -13.78
CA LEU A 410 21.57 -20.60 -13.84
C LEU A 410 21.82 -19.13 -13.47
N CYS A 411 22.55 -18.87 -12.40
CA CYS A 411 22.90 -17.50 -11.99
C CYS A 411 23.76 -16.80 -13.03
N ALA A 412 24.78 -17.47 -13.56
CA ALA A 412 25.68 -16.92 -14.56
C ALA A 412 24.96 -16.61 -15.88
N GLU A 413 24.05 -17.48 -16.34
CA GLU A 413 23.27 -17.27 -17.56
C GLU A 413 22.19 -16.19 -17.35
N GLY A 414 21.55 -16.16 -16.18
CA GLY A 414 20.65 -15.08 -15.79
C GLY A 414 21.36 -13.72 -15.84
N GLU A 415 22.57 -13.62 -15.29
CA GLU A 415 23.32 -12.37 -15.27
C GLU A 415 23.65 -11.85 -16.67
N LYS A 416 24.01 -12.73 -17.63
CA LYS A 416 24.18 -12.36 -19.04
C LYS A 416 22.91 -11.76 -19.66
N GLN A 417 21.75 -12.15 -19.15
CA GLN A 417 20.44 -11.66 -19.60
C GLN A 417 19.90 -10.50 -18.76
N GLY A 418 20.64 -10.06 -17.72
CA GLY A 418 20.25 -8.98 -16.81
C GLY A 418 19.29 -9.42 -15.70
N ILE A 419 19.18 -10.72 -15.44
CA ILE A 419 18.31 -11.34 -14.43
C ILE A 419 19.16 -11.82 -13.26
N ARG A 420 18.77 -11.45 -12.03
CA ARG A 420 19.42 -11.86 -10.78
C ARG A 420 18.49 -12.75 -9.94
N PHE A 421 19.03 -13.66 -9.14
CA PHE A 421 18.24 -14.60 -8.33
C PHE A 421 18.31 -14.31 -6.84
N ILE A 422 17.16 -14.13 -6.20
CA ILE A 422 16.99 -14.03 -4.75
C ILE A 422 16.49 -15.38 -4.25
N LEU A 423 17.09 -15.89 -3.17
CA LEU A 423 16.72 -17.16 -2.57
C LEU A 423 15.87 -16.97 -1.32
N ASP A 424 15.05 -17.97 -1.01
CA ASP A 424 14.34 -18.06 0.26
C ASP A 424 15.23 -18.65 1.36
N GLY A 425 15.35 -17.94 2.48
CA GLY A 425 16.14 -18.31 3.65
C GLY A 425 15.22 -18.71 4.80
N VAL A 426 15.07 -20.01 5.02
CA VAL A 426 14.22 -20.61 6.06
C VAL A 426 15.06 -20.88 7.31
N TYR A 427 15.10 -19.91 8.22
CA TYR A 427 16.03 -19.94 9.36
C TYR A 427 15.36 -20.04 10.74
N SER A 428 14.01 -20.06 10.82
CA SER A 428 13.28 -20.25 12.09
C SER A 428 13.14 -21.72 12.49
N HIS A 429 13.15 -22.63 11.51
CA HIS A 429 12.98 -24.06 11.72
C HIS A 429 13.69 -24.88 10.65
N THR A 430 13.86 -26.18 10.93
CA THR A 430 14.33 -27.20 9.97
C THR A 430 13.25 -28.26 9.78
N GLY A 431 13.42 -29.17 8.82
CA GLY A 431 12.61 -30.39 8.75
C GLY A 431 12.98 -31.39 9.86
N ALA A 432 11.99 -32.14 10.35
CA ALA A 432 12.23 -33.22 11.31
C ALA A 432 13.04 -34.38 10.69
N ASP A 433 12.91 -34.57 9.38
CA ASP A 433 13.74 -35.50 8.61
C ASP A 433 14.90 -34.77 7.90
N SER A 434 15.75 -34.12 8.71
CA SER A 434 16.93 -33.38 8.28
C SER A 434 18.23 -34.00 8.79
N ARG A 435 19.38 -33.62 8.22
CA ARG A 435 20.67 -34.03 8.79
C ARG A 435 20.95 -33.43 10.17
N TYR A 436 20.27 -32.33 10.51
CA TYR A 436 20.43 -31.60 11.76
C TYR A 436 19.58 -32.19 12.90
N PHE A 437 18.33 -32.57 12.62
CA PHE A 437 17.41 -33.14 13.60
C PHE A 437 17.36 -34.68 13.55
N ASN A 438 17.31 -35.23 12.33
CA ASN A 438 17.38 -36.66 11.97
C ASN A 438 16.42 -37.58 12.73
N ARG A 439 15.15 -37.20 12.89
CA ARG A 439 14.15 -38.00 13.63
C ARG A 439 13.91 -39.39 13.00
N CYS A 440 14.02 -39.50 11.68
CA CYS A 440 13.80 -40.76 10.97
C CYS A 440 15.06 -41.62 10.84
N GLY A 441 16.26 -41.10 11.18
CA GLY A 441 17.52 -41.81 11.03
C GLY A 441 17.95 -42.03 9.58
N ASN A 442 17.47 -41.20 8.65
CA ASN A 442 17.72 -41.32 7.22
C ASN A 442 19.11 -40.77 6.82
N TYR A 443 19.74 -39.96 7.68
CA TYR A 443 21.07 -39.41 7.46
C TYR A 443 22.13 -40.17 8.27
N GLY A 444 23.33 -40.32 7.71
CA GLY A 444 24.44 -41.06 8.33
C GLY A 444 25.15 -40.35 9.48
N THR A 445 24.71 -39.15 9.86
CA THR A 445 25.22 -38.37 11.00
C THR A 445 24.19 -38.32 12.10
N ASP A 446 24.63 -38.39 13.36
CA ASP A 446 23.73 -38.30 14.52
C ASP A 446 23.13 -36.88 14.62
N GLY A 447 21.84 -36.77 14.35
CA GLY A 447 21.07 -35.54 14.51
C GLY A 447 20.65 -35.29 15.96
N ALA A 448 20.12 -34.10 16.21
CA ALA A 448 19.73 -33.64 17.54
C ALA A 448 18.74 -34.58 18.26
N CYS A 449 17.86 -35.27 17.51
CA CYS A 449 16.86 -36.18 18.07
C CYS A 449 17.43 -37.56 18.45
N GLN A 450 18.67 -37.88 18.05
CA GLN A 450 19.26 -39.21 18.20
C GLN A 450 20.21 -39.34 19.40
N GLY A 451 20.65 -38.22 19.97
CA GLY A 451 21.43 -38.21 21.20
C GLY A 451 21.81 -36.81 21.66
N GLN A 452 21.97 -36.63 22.97
CA GLN A 452 22.38 -35.35 23.56
C GLN A 452 23.84 -34.99 23.23
N ASP A 453 24.65 -35.98 22.84
CA ASP A 453 26.03 -35.80 22.38
C ASP A 453 26.11 -35.34 20.90
N SER A 454 24.98 -35.27 20.19
CA SER A 454 24.95 -34.75 18.81
C SER A 454 25.45 -33.31 18.78
N GLU A 455 26.25 -32.97 17.78
CA GLU A 455 26.73 -31.60 17.59
C GLU A 455 25.58 -30.58 17.39
N PHE A 456 24.43 -31.06 16.92
CA PHE A 456 23.24 -30.26 16.65
C PHE A 456 22.26 -30.24 17.84
N TYR A 457 22.49 -31.01 18.91
CA TYR A 457 21.55 -31.08 20.04
C TYR A 457 21.19 -29.70 20.58
N SER A 458 22.20 -28.84 20.74
CA SER A 458 22.05 -27.48 21.26
C SER A 458 21.30 -26.51 20.33
N TRP A 459 21.11 -26.88 19.05
CA TRP A 459 20.32 -26.09 18.11
C TRP A 459 18.83 -26.15 18.41
N TYR A 460 18.36 -27.12 19.19
CA TYR A 460 16.93 -27.31 19.44
C TYR A 460 16.63 -27.28 20.94
N ASP A 461 15.36 -27.03 21.27
CA ASP A 461 14.88 -27.00 22.65
C ASP A 461 13.98 -28.22 22.92
N PHE A 462 14.46 -29.14 23.77
CA PHE A 462 13.74 -30.34 24.20
C PHE A 462 13.24 -30.18 25.64
N ARG A 463 11.92 -30.18 25.81
CA ARG A 463 11.26 -30.25 27.13
C ARG A 463 11.38 -31.65 27.73
N HIS A 464 11.13 -32.69 26.92
CA HIS A 464 11.37 -34.09 27.27
C HIS A 464 11.96 -34.83 26.08
N PHE A 465 13.22 -35.21 26.18
CA PHE A 465 13.93 -35.90 25.10
C PHE A 465 13.43 -37.34 24.89
N PRO A 466 13.27 -37.82 23.64
CA PRO A 466 13.46 -37.10 22.37
C PRO A 466 12.17 -36.47 21.80
N ASP A 467 10.99 -36.83 22.29
CA ASP A 467 9.72 -36.61 21.58
C ASP A 467 9.06 -35.23 21.80
N ASP A 468 9.44 -34.54 22.87
CA ASP A 468 8.84 -33.27 23.28
C ASP A 468 9.81 -32.10 23.12
N TYR A 469 9.70 -31.43 21.97
CA TYR A 469 10.52 -30.29 21.56
C TYR A 469 9.68 -29.13 21.04
N ARG A 470 10.29 -27.94 21.00
CA ARG A 470 9.73 -26.71 20.42
C ARG A 470 9.58 -26.87 18.91
N CYS A 471 8.40 -26.58 18.37
CA CYS A 471 8.08 -26.79 16.97
C CYS A 471 7.04 -25.78 16.48
N TRP A 472 7.19 -25.40 15.22
CA TRP A 472 6.44 -24.34 14.59
C TRP A 472 4.94 -24.62 14.67
N TRP A 473 4.20 -23.81 15.41
CA TRP A 473 2.73 -23.95 15.59
C TRP A 473 2.28 -25.35 16.05
N GLY A 474 3.16 -26.11 16.71
CA GLY A 474 2.90 -27.48 17.13
C GLY A 474 3.06 -28.55 16.04
N PHE A 475 3.44 -28.18 14.81
CA PHE A 475 3.76 -29.13 13.74
C PHE A 475 5.08 -29.81 14.04
N LYS A 476 5.01 -31.07 14.51
CA LYS A 476 6.19 -31.87 14.88
C LYS A 476 7.19 -32.08 13.74
N ASP A 477 6.78 -31.86 12.49
CA ASP A 477 7.64 -31.97 11.32
C ASP A 477 8.55 -30.75 11.10
N LEU A 478 8.32 -29.66 11.84
CA LEU A 478 9.08 -28.41 11.76
C LEU A 478 9.66 -28.04 13.15
N PRO A 479 10.68 -28.77 13.65
CA PRO A 479 11.39 -28.40 14.86
C PRO A 479 12.03 -27.01 14.72
N GLU A 480 11.73 -26.14 15.69
CA GLU A 480 12.27 -24.78 15.74
C GLU A 480 13.72 -24.81 16.21
N VAL A 481 14.57 -24.01 15.56
CA VAL A 481 15.94 -23.83 15.99
C VAL A 481 16.01 -22.76 17.08
N ASN A 482 16.98 -22.84 17.97
CA ASN A 482 17.34 -21.78 18.90
C ASN A 482 18.30 -20.82 18.20
N GLU A 483 17.75 -19.73 17.67
CA GLU A 483 18.48 -18.74 16.88
C GLU A 483 19.52 -17.97 17.71
N GLN A 484 19.42 -18.02 19.05
CA GLN A 484 20.40 -17.46 19.97
C GLN A 484 21.59 -18.39 20.22
N ASN A 485 21.54 -19.65 19.74
CA ASN A 485 22.63 -20.59 19.88
C ASN A 485 23.87 -20.11 19.10
N PRO A 486 25.04 -19.93 19.75
CA PRO A 486 26.24 -19.43 19.07
C PRO A 486 26.77 -20.33 17.96
N LYS A 487 26.65 -21.66 18.10
CA LYS A 487 27.06 -22.61 17.06
C LYS A 487 26.14 -22.51 15.85
N TRP A 488 24.81 -22.44 16.06
CA TRP A 488 23.87 -22.21 14.96
C TRP A 488 24.15 -20.87 14.26
N GLN A 489 24.38 -19.80 15.02
CA GLN A 489 24.73 -18.50 14.43
C GLN A 489 26.00 -18.58 13.58
N ASP A 490 27.05 -19.25 14.07
CA ASP A 490 28.29 -19.44 13.31
C ASP A 490 28.05 -20.26 12.02
N ASP A 491 27.40 -21.42 12.14
CA ASP A 491 27.18 -22.36 11.03
C ASP A 491 26.19 -21.82 9.98
N ILE A 492 25.17 -21.05 10.37
CA ILE A 492 24.11 -20.58 9.46
C ILE A 492 24.30 -19.12 9.03
N VAL A 493 24.72 -18.24 9.94
CA VAL A 493 24.67 -16.78 9.74
C VAL A 493 26.06 -16.13 9.64
N THR A 494 26.83 -16.13 10.72
CA THR A 494 27.97 -15.22 10.92
C THR A 494 29.32 -15.80 10.54
N GLY A 495 29.49 -17.13 10.60
CA GLY A 495 30.76 -17.80 10.34
C GLY A 495 31.27 -17.58 8.92
N ASP A 496 32.55 -17.85 8.67
CA ASP A 496 33.13 -17.62 7.34
C ASP A 496 32.57 -18.57 6.28
N ARG A 497 32.14 -19.77 6.68
CA ARG A 497 31.52 -20.78 5.81
C ARG A 497 30.00 -20.86 6.01
N SER A 498 29.40 -19.85 6.63
CA SER A 498 27.98 -19.88 6.97
C SER A 498 27.09 -20.01 5.73
N ILE A 499 25.91 -20.59 5.91
CA ILE A 499 24.92 -20.80 4.84
C ILE A 499 24.55 -19.48 4.15
N VAL A 500 24.29 -18.41 4.92
CA VAL A 500 23.96 -17.08 4.37
C VAL A 500 25.04 -16.60 3.39
N LYS A 501 26.32 -16.77 3.74
CA LYS A 501 27.45 -16.35 2.90
C LYS A 501 27.73 -17.33 1.76
N HIS A 502 27.51 -18.62 1.99
CA HIS A 502 27.76 -19.70 1.04
C HIS A 502 26.99 -19.46 -0.26
N TRP A 503 25.67 -19.32 -0.21
CA TRP A 503 24.85 -19.14 -1.41
C TRP A 503 25.12 -17.82 -2.15
N LEU A 504 25.43 -16.75 -1.43
CA LEU A 504 25.85 -15.48 -2.05
C LEU A 504 27.16 -15.61 -2.82
N ARG A 505 28.11 -16.43 -2.34
CA ARG A 505 29.35 -16.73 -3.07
C ARG A 505 29.12 -17.60 -4.30
N HIS A 506 28.09 -18.44 -4.28
CA HIS A 506 27.66 -19.28 -5.41
C HIS A 506 26.72 -18.59 -6.40
N GLY A 507 26.52 -17.26 -6.27
CA GLY A 507 25.85 -16.45 -7.30
C GLY A 507 24.51 -15.85 -6.88
N ALA A 508 23.97 -16.21 -5.72
CA ALA A 508 22.74 -15.58 -5.23
C ALA A 508 22.90 -14.05 -5.12
N ALA A 509 21.81 -13.33 -5.40
CA ALA A 509 21.78 -11.88 -5.40
C ALA A 509 21.38 -11.30 -4.06
N GLY A 510 20.58 -12.02 -3.27
CA GLY A 510 20.06 -11.60 -1.99
C GLY A 510 19.16 -12.66 -1.37
N TRP A 511 18.45 -12.29 -0.31
CA TRP A 511 17.63 -13.19 0.48
C TRP A 511 16.21 -12.65 0.67
N ARG A 512 15.21 -13.51 0.48
CA ARG A 512 13.89 -13.41 1.10
C ARG A 512 13.93 -14.25 2.37
N LEU A 513 13.57 -13.70 3.52
CA LEU A 513 13.60 -14.38 4.81
C LEU A 513 12.19 -14.85 5.14
N ASP A 514 12.05 -16.17 5.23
CA ASP A 514 10.81 -16.84 5.62
C ASP A 514 10.47 -16.56 7.08
N VAL A 515 9.18 -16.31 7.33
CA VAL A 515 8.64 -16.03 8.66
C VAL A 515 9.56 -15.10 9.47
N ALA A 516 9.93 -13.97 8.86
CA ALA A 516 10.75 -12.95 9.52
C ALA A 516 10.13 -12.48 10.84
N ASP A 517 8.80 -12.65 10.99
CA ASP A 517 8.04 -12.41 12.21
C ASP A 517 8.47 -13.23 13.43
N GLU A 518 9.07 -14.40 13.22
CA GLU A 518 9.52 -15.30 14.28
C GLU A 518 11.01 -15.15 14.61
N LEU A 519 11.80 -14.64 13.67
CA LEU A 519 13.21 -14.37 13.92
C LEU A 519 13.37 -13.14 14.82
N PRO A 520 14.19 -13.17 15.89
CA PRO A 520 14.47 -11.98 16.69
C PRO A 520 15.14 -10.87 15.88
N ASP A 521 14.87 -9.60 16.22
CA ASP A 521 15.42 -8.43 15.49
C ASP A 521 16.97 -8.45 15.44
N SER A 522 17.62 -8.91 16.52
CA SER A 522 19.07 -9.07 16.57
C SER A 522 19.60 -10.08 15.56
N ILE A 523 18.86 -11.16 15.31
CA ILE A 523 19.25 -12.20 14.34
C ILE A 523 19.05 -11.69 12.92
N LEU A 524 17.96 -10.96 12.64
CA LEU A 524 17.76 -10.33 11.34
C LEU A 524 18.87 -9.31 11.02
N ALA A 525 19.32 -8.54 12.01
CA ALA A 525 20.46 -7.64 11.86
C ALA A 525 21.76 -8.42 11.57
N LEU A 526 22.02 -9.54 12.26
CA LEU A 526 23.17 -10.40 11.99
C LEU A 526 23.14 -11.00 10.58
N ILE A 527 21.97 -11.44 10.10
CA ILE A 527 21.79 -11.95 8.73
C ILE A 527 22.11 -10.85 7.72
N ARG A 528 21.58 -9.64 7.93
CA ARG A 528 21.87 -8.48 7.08
C ARG A 528 23.37 -8.20 7.02
N ASP A 529 24.03 -8.11 8.17
CA ASP A 529 25.45 -7.80 8.25
C ASP A 529 26.31 -8.89 7.59
N ALA A 530 25.98 -10.17 7.83
CA ALA A 530 26.65 -11.30 7.19
C ALA A 530 26.48 -11.28 5.67
N ALA A 531 25.26 -11.09 5.17
CA ALA A 531 25.00 -11.01 3.73
C ALA A 531 25.73 -9.83 3.09
N LYS A 532 25.63 -8.63 3.68
CA LYS A 532 26.28 -7.42 3.16
C LYS A 532 27.81 -7.44 3.27
N SER A 533 28.38 -8.24 4.17
CA SER A 533 29.84 -8.45 4.24
C SER A 533 30.39 -9.19 3.01
N VAL A 534 29.56 -10.04 2.38
CA VAL A 534 29.92 -10.75 1.14
C VAL A 534 29.52 -9.94 -0.08
N LYS A 535 28.31 -9.37 -0.05
CA LYS A 535 27.71 -8.66 -1.17
C LYS A 535 26.95 -7.43 -0.66
N PRO A 536 27.59 -6.25 -0.62
CA PRO A 536 27.00 -5.04 -0.05
C PRO A 536 25.66 -4.63 -0.70
N ASP A 537 25.48 -4.95 -1.98
CA ASP A 537 24.27 -4.70 -2.75
C ASP A 537 23.24 -5.84 -2.70
N ALA A 538 23.37 -6.80 -1.76
CA ALA A 538 22.38 -7.85 -1.57
C ALA A 538 21.11 -7.32 -0.87
N PRO A 539 19.92 -7.42 -1.50
CA PRO A 539 18.66 -7.08 -0.85
C PRO A 539 18.28 -8.16 0.16
N ILE A 540 17.82 -7.70 1.32
CA ILE A 540 17.25 -8.54 2.38
C ILE A 540 15.77 -8.22 2.52
N ILE A 541 14.90 -9.16 2.17
CA ILE A 541 13.45 -8.99 2.08
C ILE A 541 12.80 -9.85 3.14
N GLY A 542 12.01 -9.29 4.05
CA GLY A 542 11.30 -10.09 5.06
C GLY A 542 9.87 -10.43 4.63
N GLU A 543 9.41 -11.61 4.99
CA GLU A 543 7.98 -11.91 5.02
C GLU A 543 7.32 -11.22 6.22
N VAL A 544 6.59 -10.14 5.95
CA VAL A 544 5.80 -9.39 6.93
C VAL A 544 4.44 -9.13 6.32
N TRP A 545 3.35 -9.51 6.99
CA TRP A 545 2.00 -9.49 6.41
C TRP A 545 1.26 -8.16 6.64
N GLU A 546 1.68 -7.40 7.65
CA GLU A 546 1.09 -6.13 8.07
C GLU A 546 2.06 -4.96 7.86
N ASP A 547 1.77 -3.82 8.48
CA ASP A 547 2.61 -2.63 8.38
C ASP A 547 3.97 -2.84 9.09
N ALA A 548 5.05 -2.91 8.31
CA ALA A 548 6.41 -3.19 8.80
C ALA A 548 7.03 -2.13 9.72
N VAL A 549 6.45 -0.93 9.81
CA VAL A 549 6.91 0.12 10.73
C VAL A 549 6.27 -0.03 12.11
N THR A 550 4.99 -0.39 12.15
CA THR A 550 4.21 -0.44 13.40
C THR A 550 3.94 -1.85 13.89
N LYS A 551 4.38 -2.88 13.16
CA LYS A 551 4.19 -4.29 13.50
C LYS A 551 4.65 -4.57 14.94
N GLU A 552 3.77 -5.23 15.68
CA GLU A 552 4.06 -5.81 16.98
C GLU A 552 4.03 -7.33 16.83
N SER A 553 5.05 -8.00 17.36
CA SER A 553 5.13 -9.45 17.41
C SER A 553 5.78 -9.86 18.72
N TYR A 554 5.28 -10.93 19.34
CA TYR A 554 5.76 -11.45 20.62
C TYR A 554 5.85 -10.39 21.75
N GLY A 555 4.91 -9.45 21.78
CA GLY A 555 4.80 -8.41 22.82
C GLY A 555 5.76 -7.22 22.66
N SER A 556 6.40 -7.06 21.50
CA SER A 556 7.30 -5.92 21.22
C SER A 556 7.13 -5.37 19.80
N ARG A 557 7.38 -4.06 19.64
CA ARG A 557 7.48 -3.40 18.34
C ARG A 557 8.70 -3.91 17.60
N ARG A 558 8.53 -4.23 16.32
CA ARG A 558 9.60 -4.76 15.46
C ARG A 558 10.33 -3.67 14.70
N ASN A 559 11.62 -3.85 14.50
CA ASN A 559 12.49 -2.86 13.84
C ASN A 559 12.71 -3.12 12.33
N TYR A 560 11.82 -3.90 11.70
CA TYR A 560 11.91 -4.34 10.30
C TYR A 560 12.21 -3.23 9.31
N ALA A 561 11.45 -2.12 9.42
CA ALA A 561 11.53 -1.03 8.47
C ALA A 561 12.47 0.10 8.91
N LEU A 562 13.09 0.04 10.10
CA LEU A 562 13.83 1.17 10.68
C LEU A 562 15.30 1.27 10.26
N GLY A 563 15.75 0.40 9.35
CA GLY A 563 17.09 0.43 8.75
C GLY A 563 18.14 -0.46 9.43
N TYR A 564 17.74 -1.33 10.36
CA TYR A 564 18.63 -2.28 11.03
C TYR A 564 18.71 -3.65 10.34
N SER A 565 17.58 -4.14 9.83
CA SER A 565 17.44 -5.53 9.39
C SER A 565 17.10 -5.63 7.90
N LEU A 566 15.92 -5.16 7.51
CA LEU A 566 15.38 -5.43 6.18
C LEU A 566 15.56 -4.25 5.22
N ASP A 567 15.84 -4.56 3.94
CA ASP A 567 15.80 -3.61 2.82
C ASP A 567 14.39 -3.48 2.24
N SER A 568 13.55 -4.50 2.43
CA SER A 568 12.20 -4.58 1.89
C SER A 568 11.34 -5.58 2.68
N VAL A 569 10.03 -5.55 2.45
CA VAL A 569 9.07 -6.54 2.95
C VAL A 569 8.09 -6.93 1.85
N MET A 570 7.46 -8.10 2.02
CA MET A 570 6.34 -8.53 1.19
C MET A 570 5.12 -7.63 1.45
N ASN A 571 4.75 -6.76 0.51
CA ASN A 571 3.69 -5.78 0.70
C ASN A 571 2.27 -6.38 0.57
N TYR A 572 1.93 -7.32 1.45
CA TYR A 572 0.55 -7.85 1.58
C TYR A 572 -0.50 -6.79 1.92
N PRO A 573 -0.19 -5.68 2.65
CA PRO A 573 -1.13 -4.57 2.81
C PRO A 573 -1.58 -3.97 1.47
N LEU A 574 -0.68 -3.84 0.49
CA LEU A 574 -1.02 -3.38 -0.86
C LEU A 574 -2.00 -4.34 -1.53
N ARG A 575 -1.74 -5.65 -1.48
CA ARG A 575 -2.66 -6.66 -2.03
C ARG A 575 -4.07 -6.48 -1.47
N SER A 576 -4.18 -6.35 -0.15
CA SER A 576 -5.47 -6.18 0.53
C SER A 576 -6.18 -4.89 0.12
N ALA A 577 -5.45 -3.78 -0.01
CA ALA A 577 -6.00 -2.49 -0.43
C ALA A 577 -6.49 -2.51 -1.89
N VAL A 578 -5.70 -3.09 -2.81
CA VAL A 578 -6.05 -3.22 -4.23
C VAL A 578 -7.25 -4.14 -4.41
N LEU A 579 -7.30 -5.29 -3.73
CA LEU A 579 -8.46 -6.18 -3.82
C LEU A 579 -9.73 -5.56 -3.21
N SER A 580 -9.61 -4.84 -2.10
CA SER A 580 -10.75 -4.10 -1.53
C SER A 580 -11.29 -3.06 -2.51
N PHE A 581 -10.41 -2.38 -3.24
CA PHE A 581 -10.79 -1.49 -4.33
C PHE A 581 -11.37 -2.25 -5.54
N MET A 582 -10.93 -3.45 -5.90
CA MET A 582 -11.56 -4.17 -7.00
C MET A 582 -12.94 -4.74 -6.62
N HIS A 583 -13.14 -5.10 -5.36
CA HIS A 583 -14.38 -5.68 -4.85
C HIS A 583 -15.47 -4.68 -4.46
N GLY A 584 -15.18 -3.38 -4.41
CA GLY A 584 -16.16 -2.39 -3.93
C GLY A 584 -16.20 -2.23 -2.41
N TRP A 585 -15.36 -2.95 -1.67
CA TRP A 585 -15.27 -2.82 -0.20
C TRP A 585 -14.56 -1.52 0.22
N SER A 586 -13.70 -1.00 -0.66
CA SER A 586 -13.14 0.33 -0.60
C SER A 586 -13.31 1.03 -1.96
N ASP A 587 -13.08 2.32 -2.01
CA ASP A 587 -13.15 3.16 -3.21
C ASP A 587 -11.76 3.72 -3.56
N ALA A 588 -11.66 4.48 -4.66
CA ALA A 588 -10.40 5.05 -5.11
C ALA A 588 -9.81 6.04 -4.09
N TYR A 589 -10.65 6.68 -3.27
CA TYR A 589 -10.21 7.55 -2.18
C TYR A 589 -9.54 6.74 -1.06
N GLY A 590 -10.14 5.62 -0.64
CA GLY A 590 -9.55 4.72 0.34
C GLY A 590 -8.22 4.11 -0.13
N LEU A 591 -8.14 3.67 -1.38
CA LEU A 591 -6.87 3.18 -1.95
C LEU A 591 -5.81 4.28 -2.05
N ARG A 592 -6.20 5.49 -2.48
CA ARG A 592 -5.32 6.66 -2.49
C ARG A 592 -4.78 6.96 -1.09
N ASP A 593 -5.63 6.97 -0.08
CA ASP A 593 -5.26 7.27 1.30
C ASP A 593 -4.29 6.21 1.86
N PHE A 594 -4.52 4.93 1.52
CA PHE A 594 -3.58 3.85 1.82
C PHE A 594 -2.19 4.08 1.17
N LEU A 595 -2.13 4.43 -0.12
CA LEU A 595 -0.88 4.68 -0.83
C LEU A 595 -0.11 5.88 -0.26
N ILE A 596 -0.83 6.95 0.07
CA ILE A 596 -0.27 8.12 0.76
C ILE A 596 0.25 7.74 2.15
N SER A 597 -0.49 6.93 2.91
CA SER A 597 -0.07 6.48 4.23
C SER A 597 1.26 5.72 4.18
N GLN A 598 1.45 4.81 3.21
CA GLN A 598 2.74 4.14 3.01
C GLN A 598 3.84 5.14 2.63
N GLN A 599 3.58 6.03 1.66
CA GLN A 599 4.54 7.07 1.22
C GLN A 599 5.01 7.97 2.38
N MET A 600 4.10 8.30 3.31
CA MET A 600 4.37 9.21 4.42
C MET A 600 5.06 8.54 5.62
N ASN A 601 4.90 7.23 5.78
CA ASN A 601 5.32 6.54 7.00
C ASN A 601 6.50 5.58 6.79
N TYR A 602 6.79 5.17 5.56
CA TYR A 602 7.88 4.23 5.28
C TYR A 602 9.17 5.00 4.99
N PRO A 603 10.32 4.57 5.52
CA PRO A 603 11.61 5.16 5.12
C PRO A 603 11.78 5.12 3.62
N LYS A 604 12.13 6.26 3.02
CA LYS A 604 12.23 6.43 1.57
C LYS A 604 13.05 5.31 0.89
N PRO A 605 14.23 4.90 1.40
CA PRO A 605 15.00 3.77 0.84
C PRO A 605 14.23 2.43 0.81
N LEU A 606 13.41 2.15 1.82
CA LEU A 606 12.60 0.93 1.88
C LEU A 606 11.34 1.04 1.03
N TYR A 607 10.65 2.19 1.06
CA TYR A 607 9.42 2.42 0.29
C TYR A 607 9.62 2.16 -1.21
N TYR A 608 10.73 2.62 -1.78
CA TYR A 608 11.08 2.39 -3.19
C TYR A 608 11.63 0.97 -3.47
N SER A 609 11.88 0.17 -2.44
CA SER A 609 12.31 -1.23 -2.53
C SER A 609 11.21 -2.22 -2.15
N LEU A 610 10.00 -1.79 -1.76
CA LEU A 610 8.92 -2.69 -1.34
C LEU A 610 8.62 -3.77 -2.38
N MET A 611 8.52 -5.04 -1.96
CA MET A 611 8.09 -6.12 -2.83
C MET A 611 6.57 -6.03 -2.99
N ASN A 612 6.13 -5.33 -4.04
CA ASN A 612 4.72 -5.09 -4.33
C ASN A 612 4.11 -6.31 -5.03
N LEU A 613 3.64 -7.28 -4.24
CA LEU A 613 2.96 -8.48 -4.72
C LEU A 613 1.43 -8.35 -4.68
N LEU A 614 0.75 -9.07 -5.58
CA LEU A 614 -0.71 -9.26 -5.56
C LEU A 614 -1.12 -10.74 -5.49
N GLY A 615 -0.21 -11.64 -5.85
CA GLY A 615 -0.29 -13.09 -5.66
C GLY A 615 1.03 -13.61 -5.09
N SER A 616 0.98 -14.76 -4.44
CA SER A 616 2.14 -15.55 -4.02
C SER A 616 1.72 -16.99 -3.73
N HIS A 617 2.69 -17.83 -3.40
CA HIS A 617 2.47 -19.20 -2.93
C HIS A 617 1.67 -19.37 -1.62
N ASP A 618 1.37 -18.31 -0.85
CA ASP A 618 0.62 -18.39 0.43
C ASP A 618 -0.77 -17.75 0.37
N VAL A 619 -1.10 -17.14 -0.76
CA VAL A 619 -2.40 -16.51 -1.00
C VAL A 619 -3.05 -17.04 -2.25
N ASP A 620 -4.36 -16.87 -2.37
CA ASP A 620 -5.06 -17.22 -3.60
C ASP A 620 -4.44 -16.44 -4.77
N ARG A 621 -4.35 -17.10 -5.92
CA ARG A 621 -3.97 -16.51 -7.21
C ARG A 621 -4.77 -15.24 -7.44
N LEU A 622 -4.17 -14.22 -8.06
CA LEU A 622 -4.83 -12.92 -8.25
C LEU A 622 -6.17 -13.07 -8.97
N ARG A 623 -6.20 -13.85 -10.06
CA ARG A 623 -7.43 -14.10 -10.81
C ARG A 623 -8.54 -14.71 -9.95
N THR A 624 -8.19 -15.70 -9.13
CA THR A 624 -9.12 -16.37 -8.20
C THR A 624 -9.62 -15.40 -7.13
N ALA A 625 -8.74 -14.60 -6.54
CA ALA A 625 -9.10 -13.60 -5.54
C ALA A 625 -10.05 -12.52 -6.07
N LEU A 626 -9.95 -12.16 -7.36
CA LEU A 626 -10.84 -11.20 -8.03
C LEU A 626 -12.19 -11.82 -8.45
N ALA A 627 -12.16 -13.09 -8.86
CA ALA A 627 -13.37 -13.81 -9.26
C ALA A 627 -14.24 -14.21 -8.07
N ALA A 628 -13.63 -14.47 -6.90
CA ALA A 628 -14.32 -14.86 -5.68
C ALA A 628 -15.25 -13.76 -5.14
N ASP A 629 -16.43 -14.16 -4.69
CA ASP A 629 -17.42 -13.30 -4.04
C ASP A 629 -17.45 -13.45 -2.51
N ARG A 630 -16.60 -14.33 -1.98
CA ARG A 630 -16.48 -14.67 -0.56
C ARG A 630 -15.06 -15.15 -0.23
N ASN A 631 -14.78 -15.26 1.06
CA ASN A 631 -13.53 -15.85 1.52
C ASN A 631 -13.51 -17.37 1.28
N LEU A 632 -12.78 -17.83 0.25
CA LEU A 632 -12.72 -19.25 -0.10
C LEU A 632 -11.96 -20.10 0.94
N ARG A 633 -11.18 -19.47 1.82
CA ARG A 633 -10.46 -20.16 2.90
C ARG A 633 -11.38 -20.70 3.99
N GLU A 634 -12.60 -20.17 4.11
CA GLU A 634 -13.61 -20.66 5.06
C GLU A 634 -14.27 -21.96 4.59
N LEU A 635 -14.05 -22.37 3.34
CA LEU A 635 -14.58 -23.60 2.78
C LEU A 635 -13.70 -24.80 3.15
N SER A 636 -14.33 -25.98 3.20
CA SER A 636 -13.59 -27.24 3.30
C SER A 636 -12.67 -27.42 2.09
N ARG A 637 -11.59 -28.19 2.23
CA ARG A 637 -10.66 -28.50 1.11
C ARG A 637 -11.40 -29.11 -0.10
N GLU A 638 -12.39 -29.96 0.17
CA GLU A 638 -13.22 -30.56 -0.89
C GLU A 638 -14.07 -29.52 -1.62
N ASP A 639 -14.65 -28.57 -0.89
CA ASP A 639 -15.49 -27.52 -1.46
C ASP A 639 -14.65 -26.48 -2.20
N GLN A 640 -13.43 -26.19 -1.72
CA GLN A 640 -12.45 -25.37 -2.42
C GLN A 640 -12.12 -25.94 -3.81
N LEU A 641 -11.91 -27.25 -3.90
CA LEU A 641 -11.62 -27.96 -5.16
C LEU A 641 -12.80 -27.97 -6.14
N LYS A 642 -14.01 -28.13 -5.61
CA LYS A 642 -15.24 -28.15 -6.40
C LYS A 642 -15.75 -26.75 -6.74
N TYR A 643 -15.10 -25.70 -6.23
CA TYR A 643 -15.54 -24.34 -6.45
C TYR A 643 -15.22 -23.91 -7.88
N GLU A 644 -16.24 -23.92 -8.73
CA GLU A 644 -16.15 -23.47 -10.12
C GLU A 644 -16.58 -22.00 -10.23
N PHE A 645 -15.75 -21.20 -10.90
CA PHE A 645 -16.11 -19.84 -11.24
C PHE A 645 -16.94 -19.82 -12.53
N SER A 646 -17.97 -18.98 -12.57
CA SER A 646 -18.70 -18.75 -13.81
C SER A 646 -17.81 -18.04 -14.84
N GLU A 647 -18.06 -18.28 -16.12
CA GLU A 647 -17.35 -17.61 -17.23
C GLU A 647 -17.42 -16.07 -17.08
N GLY A 648 -18.57 -15.55 -16.67
CA GLY A 648 -18.75 -14.12 -16.40
C GLY A 648 -17.89 -13.61 -15.24
N ALA A 649 -17.71 -14.40 -14.17
CA ALA A 649 -16.83 -14.03 -13.06
C ALA A 649 -15.36 -14.01 -13.48
N LEU A 650 -14.91 -15.01 -14.25
CA LEU A 650 -13.53 -15.08 -14.75
C LEU A 650 -13.23 -13.97 -15.78
N SER A 651 -14.19 -13.64 -16.64
CA SER A 651 -14.10 -12.55 -17.61
C SER A 651 -14.01 -11.18 -16.92
N ARG A 652 -14.86 -10.93 -15.90
CA ARG A 652 -14.75 -9.74 -15.05
C ARG A 652 -13.39 -9.67 -14.36
N ALA A 653 -12.94 -10.79 -13.80
CA ALA A 653 -11.67 -10.86 -13.10
C ALA A 653 -10.46 -10.65 -14.04
N LEU A 654 -10.56 -11.02 -15.33
CA LEU A 654 -9.57 -10.69 -16.37
C LEU A 654 -9.40 -9.18 -16.52
N GLN A 655 -10.53 -8.48 -16.65
CA GLN A 655 -10.51 -7.04 -16.84
C GLN A 655 -9.96 -6.36 -15.59
N GLN A 656 -10.38 -6.78 -14.40
CA GLN A 656 -9.87 -6.26 -13.12
C GLN A 656 -8.39 -6.56 -12.92
N GLU A 657 -7.89 -7.73 -13.33
CA GLU A 657 -6.49 -8.09 -13.24
C GLU A 657 -5.60 -7.15 -14.06
N ARG A 658 -6.05 -6.72 -15.25
CA ARG A 658 -5.34 -5.71 -16.04
C ARG A 658 -5.24 -4.36 -15.31
N LEU A 659 -6.28 -3.98 -14.56
CA LEU A 659 -6.29 -2.77 -13.73
C LEU A 659 -5.30 -2.92 -12.56
N CYS A 660 -5.32 -4.07 -11.89
CA CYS A 660 -4.40 -4.42 -10.81
C CYS A 660 -2.93 -4.33 -11.25
N ALA A 661 -2.60 -4.91 -12.41
CA ALA A 661 -1.27 -4.82 -12.99
C ALA A 661 -0.86 -3.36 -13.26
N ALA A 662 -1.75 -2.54 -13.82
CA ALA A 662 -1.45 -1.12 -14.05
C ALA A 662 -1.15 -0.36 -12.75
N ILE A 663 -1.90 -0.63 -11.68
CA ILE A 663 -1.64 -0.05 -10.35
C ILE A 663 -0.26 -0.53 -9.85
N GLN A 664 -0.01 -1.85 -9.88
CA GLN A 664 1.21 -2.48 -9.37
C GLN A 664 2.49 -1.90 -10.02
N PHE A 665 2.43 -1.61 -11.33
CA PHE A 665 3.57 -1.08 -12.08
C PHE A 665 3.70 0.45 -12.00
N ALA A 666 2.63 1.18 -11.70
CA ALA A 666 2.63 2.63 -11.60
C ALA A 666 3.08 3.18 -10.24
N ILE A 667 2.98 2.39 -9.16
CA ILE A 667 3.40 2.82 -7.81
C ILE A 667 4.92 2.66 -7.57
N PRO A 668 5.51 3.40 -6.60
CA PRO A 668 6.87 3.13 -6.11
C PRO A 668 7.02 1.75 -5.47
N GLY A 669 8.24 1.20 -5.48
CA GLY A 669 8.53 -0.18 -5.06
C GLY A 669 8.72 -1.12 -6.25
N VAL A 670 9.11 -2.37 -5.99
CA VAL A 670 9.43 -3.40 -6.99
C VAL A 670 8.17 -4.24 -7.25
N PRO A 671 7.54 -4.17 -8.45
CA PRO A 671 6.41 -5.04 -8.78
C PRO A 671 6.85 -6.50 -8.80
N SER A 672 6.10 -7.37 -8.13
CA SER A 672 6.36 -8.81 -8.04
C SER A 672 5.21 -9.61 -8.66
N ILE A 673 5.49 -10.28 -9.77
CA ILE A 673 4.55 -11.18 -10.46
C ILE A 673 4.74 -12.59 -9.90
N TYR A 674 3.66 -13.29 -9.53
CA TYR A 674 3.72 -14.71 -9.17
C TYR A 674 3.51 -15.57 -10.40
N TYR A 675 4.37 -16.58 -10.61
CA TYR A 675 4.48 -17.26 -11.90
C TYR A 675 3.14 -17.73 -12.46
N GLY A 676 2.76 -17.27 -13.65
CA GLY A 676 1.50 -17.65 -14.30
C GLY A 676 0.31 -16.74 -14.00
N ASP A 677 0.41 -15.78 -13.08
CA ASP A 677 -0.61 -14.73 -12.96
C ASP A 677 -0.67 -13.92 -14.29
N GLU A 678 0.46 -13.68 -14.94
CA GLU A 678 0.53 -13.08 -16.28
C GLU A 678 -0.09 -13.96 -17.38
N GLN A 679 -0.34 -15.24 -17.11
CA GLN A 679 -1.04 -16.18 -18.00
C GLN A 679 -2.51 -16.36 -17.62
N GLY A 680 -2.99 -15.70 -16.56
CA GLY A 680 -4.36 -15.83 -16.06
C GLY A 680 -4.60 -17.10 -15.23
N MET A 681 -3.55 -17.71 -14.67
CA MET A 681 -3.70 -18.91 -13.86
C MET A 681 -4.61 -18.68 -12.63
N CYS A 682 -5.44 -19.67 -12.35
CA CYS A 682 -6.33 -19.71 -11.19
C CYS A 682 -5.82 -20.72 -10.16
N GLY A 683 -6.21 -20.52 -8.90
CA GLY A 683 -5.86 -21.37 -7.76
C GLY A 683 -6.21 -20.68 -6.44
N VAL A 684 -6.94 -21.39 -5.58
CA VAL A 684 -7.20 -20.94 -4.20
C VAL A 684 -5.96 -21.19 -3.32
N CYS A 685 -6.06 -21.17 -1.99
CA CYS A 685 -4.90 -21.33 -1.11
C CYS A 685 -4.14 -22.66 -1.27
N ASP A 686 -2.92 -22.68 -0.73
CA ASP A 686 -2.01 -23.84 -0.71
C ASP A 686 -2.75 -25.14 -0.41
N PRO A 687 -2.66 -26.20 -1.26
CA PRO A 687 -1.70 -26.36 -2.36
C PRO A 687 -2.22 -25.94 -3.75
N PHE A 688 -3.44 -25.42 -3.86
CA PHE A 688 -4.09 -25.18 -5.14
C PHE A 688 -3.61 -23.92 -5.87
N ASN A 689 -2.89 -23.02 -5.21
CA ASN A 689 -2.21 -21.89 -5.83
C ASN A 689 -0.85 -22.26 -6.44
N ARG A 690 -0.38 -23.50 -6.25
CA ARG A 690 0.95 -24.00 -6.68
C ARG A 690 0.83 -24.98 -7.86
N LEU A 691 -0.14 -24.78 -8.76
CA LEU A 691 -0.30 -25.65 -9.94
C LEU A 691 0.88 -25.53 -10.91
N PRO A 692 1.18 -26.57 -11.70
CA PRO A 692 2.16 -26.49 -12.78
C PRO A 692 1.88 -25.30 -13.70
N PHE A 693 2.93 -24.58 -14.08
CA PHE A 693 2.85 -23.43 -14.97
C PHE A 693 2.26 -23.84 -16.32
N LYS A 694 1.29 -23.05 -16.78
CA LYS A 694 0.64 -23.23 -18.08
C LYS A 694 0.55 -21.88 -18.76
N GLU A 695 0.99 -21.81 -20.00
CA GLU A 695 0.77 -20.65 -20.86
C GLU A 695 -0.71 -20.63 -21.30
N GLY A 696 -1.31 -19.45 -21.31
CA GLY A 696 -2.75 -19.28 -21.52
C GLY A 696 -3.08 -17.94 -22.15
N GLU A 697 -3.39 -16.94 -21.32
CA GLU A 697 -3.91 -15.63 -21.74
C GLU A 697 -2.81 -14.74 -22.36
N ARG A 698 -2.54 -14.91 -23.66
CA ARG A 698 -1.47 -14.16 -24.35
C ARG A 698 -1.65 -12.64 -24.29
N GLU A 699 -2.88 -12.12 -24.40
CA GLU A 699 -3.13 -10.68 -24.30
C GLU A 699 -2.80 -10.12 -22.92
N LEU A 700 -3.02 -10.91 -21.85
CA LEU A 700 -2.64 -10.53 -20.51
C LEU A 700 -1.12 -10.55 -20.34
N HIS A 701 -0.45 -11.58 -20.87
CA HIS A 701 1.00 -11.65 -20.88
C HIS A 701 1.61 -10.43 -21.58
N ASP A 702 1.12 -10.09 -22.78
CA ASP A 702 1.59 -8.93 -23.54
C ASP A 702 1.32 -7.61 -22.80
N TRP A 703 0.23 -7.52 -22.03
CA TRP A 703 -0.06 -6.39 -21.16
C TRP A 703 0.97 -6.26 -20.02
N TYR A 704 1.30 -7.34 -19.31
CA TYR A 704 2.35 -7.33 -18.30
C TYR A 704 3.72 -6.97 -18.90
N ALA A 705 4.06 -7.53 -20.08
CA ALA A 705 5.31 -7.22 -20.78
C ALA A 705 5.37 -5.74 -21.20
N GLN A 706 4.25 -5.16 -21.65
CA GLN A 706 4.16 -3.74 -21.97
C GLN A 706 4.41 -2.87 -20.73
N LEU A 707 3.77 -3.19 -19.60
CA LEU A 707 3.96 -2.46 -18.34
C LEU A 707 5.40 -2.57 -17.83
N ALA A 708 6.00 -3.76 -17.90
CA ALA A 708 7.40 -3.98 -17.53
C ALA A 708 8.35 -3.20 -18.43
N ASN A 709 8.13 -3.19 -19.75
CA ASN A 709 8.92 -2.39 -20.68
C ASN A 709 8.79 -0.89 -20.40
N MET A 710 7.59 -0.39 -20.12
CA MET A 710 7.39 1.01 -19.72
C MET A 710 8.15 1.35 -18.45
N ARG A 711 8.09 0.49 -17.44
CA ARG A 711 8.82 0.68 -16.18
C ARG A 711 10.34 0.65 -16.36
N ASN A 712 10.84 -0.30 -17.16
CA ASN A 712 12.27 -0.47 -17.42
C ASN A 712 12.86 0.64 -18.29
N SER A 713 12.05 1.32 -19.10
CA SER A 713 12.48 2.38 -20.02
C SER A 713 12.34 3.80 -19.48
N ALA A 714 11.66 4.01 -18.36
CA ALA A 714 11.47 5.32 -17.77
C ALA A 714 11.76 5.34 -16.26
N ASP A 715 12.80 6.07 -15.86
CA ASP A 715 13.22 6.20 -14.45
C ASP A 715 12.09 6.69 -13.55
N ALA A 716 11.15 7.49 -14.08
CA ALA A 716 9.99 8.01 -13.34
C ALA A 716 9.17 6.92 -12.65
N PHE A 717 9.01 5.72 -13.23
CA PHE A 717 8.28 4.61 -12.59
C PHE A 717 9.09 3.93 -11.48
N SER A 718 10.42 3.95 -11.58
CA SER A 718 11.29 3.27 -10.62
C SER A 718 11.65 4.19 -9.45
N THR A 719 12.23 5.36 -9.70
CA THR A 719 12.75 6.26 -8.65
C THR A 719 12.19 7.69 -8.74
N GLY A 720 11.24 7.95 -9.65
CA GLY A 720 10.54 9.23 -9.70
C GLY A 720 9.57 9.47 -8.54
N HIS A 721 9.27 10.74 -8.30
CA HIS A 721 8.25 11.20 -7.37
C HIS A 721 6.88 10.58 -7.70
N ALA A 722 6.00 10.53 -6.69
CA ALA A 722 4.67 9.97 -6.83
C ALA A 722 3.63 10.87 -6.17
N GLN A 723 2.49 11.04 -6.84
CA GLN A 723 1.31 11.71 -6.31
C GLN A 723 0.08 10.84 -6.62
N PHE A 724 -0.76 10.63 -5.62
CA PHE A 724 -1.94 9.80 -5.70
C PHE A 724 -3.20 10.68 -5.61
N MET A 725 -4.13 10.49 -6.53
CA MET A 725 -5.36 11.26 -6.64
C MET A 725 -6.54 10.32 -6.93
N ALA A 726 -7.76 10.81 -6.68
CA ALA A 726 -8.98 10.12 -7.04
C ALA A 726 -9.91 11.14 -7.71
N ALA A 727 -10.44 10.82 -8.89
CA ALA A 727 -11.39 11.69 -9.58
C ALA A 727 -12.84 11.41 -9.17
N THR A 728 -13.14 10.14 -8.86
CA THR A 728 -14.42 9.66 -8.33
C THR A 728 -14.13 8.46 -7.41
N GLY A 729 -15.16 7.85 -6.82
CA GLY A 729 -15.00 6.60 -6.06
C GLY A 729 -14.46 5.42 -6.88
N ASP A 730 -14.51 5.49 -8.22
CA ASP A 730 -14.09 4.41 -9.10
C ASP A 730 -12.84 4.72 -9.94
N VAL A 731 -12.37 5.97 -9.93
CA VAL A 731 -11.27 6.43 -10.76
C VAL A 731 -10.07 6.84 -9.92
N LEU A 732 -9.05 6.00 -9.91
CA LEU A 732 -7.74 6.27 -9.31
C LEU A 732 -6.81 6.90 -10.34
N LEU A 733 -6.05 7.90 -9.92
CA LEU A 733 -5.06 8.59 -10.71
C LEU A 733 -3.70 8.52 -10.00
N ILE A 734 -2.66 8.08 -10.71
CA ILE A 734 -1.30 7.97 -10.17
C ILE A 734 -0.36 8.75 -11.08
N LEU A 735 0.19 9.85 -10.56
CA LEU A 735 1.20 10.65 -11.26
C LEU A 735 2.59 10.21 -10.81
N ARG A 736 3.45 9.85 -11.76
CA ARG A 736 4.87 9.57 -11.56
C ARG A 736 5.70 10.55 -12.36
N TRP A 737 6.69 11.18 -11.75
CA TRP A 737 7.53 12.12 -12.49
C TRP A 737 8.95 12.24 -11.96
N ILE A 738 9.82 12.69 -12.86
CA ILE A 738 11.13 13.25 -12.56
C ILE A 738 11.19 14.59 -13.28
N SER A 739 11.51 15.64 -12.50
CA SER A 739 11.86 16.96 -13.00
C SER A 739 13.33 17.23 -12.66
N ASP A 740 13.95 18.18 -13.37
CA ASP A 740 15.29 18.69 -13.02
C ASP A 740 16.45 17.69 -13.11
N GLY A 741 16.25 16.55 -13.80
CA GLY A 741 17.28 15.58 -14.15
C GLY A 741 17.78 14.70 -12.99
N HIS A 742 17.09 14.73 -11.84
CA HIS A 742 17.46 13.97 -10.65
C HIS A 742 16.25 13.27 -10.05
N ASP A 743 16.44 12.03 -9.59
CA ASP A 743 15.39 11.26 -8.93
C ASP A 743 15.24 11.62 -7.44
N VAL A 744 14.34 10.93 -6.73
CA VAL A 744 14.06 11.20 -5.30
C VAL A 744 15.23 10.88 -4.35
N PHE A 745 16.28 10.20 -4.84
CA PHE A 745 17.52 9.94 -4.11
C PHE A 745 18.61 10.96 -4.44
N GLY A 746 18.37 11.84 -5.43
CA GLY A 746 19.33 12.83 -5.90
C GLY A 746 20.28 12.28 -6.97
N ASP A 747 20.04 11.07 -7.48
CA ASP A 747 20.83 10.48 -8.55
C ASP A 747 20.36 11.00 -9.91
N ALA A 748 21.28 11.09 -10.88
CA ALA A 748 20.94 11.50 -12.24
C ALA A 748 19.93 10.53 -12.88
N ALA A 749 18.85 11.08 -13.44
CA ALA A 749 17.75 10.30 -14.00
C ALA A 749 17.04 11.02 -15.14
N GLU A 750 16.40 10.27 -16.03
CA GLU A 750 15.69 10.87 -17.17
C GLU A 750 14.39 11.57 -16.73
N ASN A 751 14.22 12.82 -17.18
CA ASN A 751 12.98 13.56 -16.99
C ASN A 751 11.81 12.90 -17.72
N GLY A 752 10.68 12.84 -17.04
CA GLY A 752 9.43 12.37 -17.63
C GLY A 752 8.32 12.45 -16.61
N ALA A 753 7.10 12.70 -17.09
CA ALA A 753 5.90 12.73 -16.27
C ALA A 753 4.85 11.82 -16.91
N TYR A 754 4.27 10.94 -16.09
CA TYR A 754 3.35 9.90 -16.52
C TYR A 754 2.15 9.84 -15.58
N LEU A 755 0.95 9.88 -16.15
CA LEU A 755 -0.31 9.74 -15.42
C LEU A 755 -0.92 8.38 -15.75
N ALA A 756 -1.00 7.50 -14.75
CA ALA A 756 -1.83 6.31 -14.82
C ALA A 756 -3.25 6.65 -14.41
N VAL A 757 -4.21 6.27 -15.25
CA VAL A 757 -5.65 6.49 -15.07
C VAL A 757 -6.30 5.12 -15.01
N ILE A 758 -6.88 4.79 -13.87
CA ILE A 758 -7.49 3.48 -13.61
C ILE A 758 -8.95 3.70 -13.25
N ASN A 759 -9.86 3.22 -14.11
CA ASN A 759 -11.30 3.27 -13.87
C ASN A 759 -11.82 1.84 -13.71
N ARG A 760 -12.24 1.48 -12.49
CA ARG A 760 -12.91 0.20 -12.24
C ARG A 760 -14.40 0.23 -12.58
N GLY A 761 -14.97 1.42 -12.75
CA GLY A 761 -16.40 1.64 -12.92
C GLY A 761 -16.89 1.27 -14.31
N ALA A 762 -18.20 1.02 -14.42
CA ALA A 762 -18.87 0.68 -15.67
C ALA A 762 -19.23 1.91 -16.53
N ALA A 763 -18.96 3.12 -16.03
CA ALA A 763 -19.26 4.37 -16.71
C ALA A 763 -17.97 5.10 -17.10
N GLU A 764 -18.06 5.82 -18.23
CA GLU A 764 -17.04 6.77 -18.65
C GLU A 764 -17.01 7.96 -17.67
N VAL A 765 -15.81 8.40 -17.29
CA VAL A 765 -15.63 9.52 -16.36
C VAL A 765 -14.65 10.53 -16.93
N HIS A 766 -15.07 11.79 -17.04
CA HIS A 766 -14.13 12.88 -17.29
C HIS A 766 -13.41 13.24 -15.99
N TYR A 767 -12.08 13.25 -16.04
CA TYR A 767 -11.25 13.61 -14.90
C TYR A 767 -10.46 14.89 -15.16
N ARG A 768 -10.06 15.55 -14.08
CA ARG A 768 -9.03 16.59 -14.04
C ARG A 768 -8.01 16.19 -12.98
N ALA A 769 -6.76 16.07 -13.38
CA ALA A 769 -5.64 15.73 -12.52
C ALA A 769 -4.79 16.99 -12.30
N ASP A 770 -4.44 17.29 -11.04
CA ASP A 770 -3.45 18.32 -10.75
C ASP A 770 -2.04 17.73 -10.90
N CYS A 771 -1.38 18.09 -11.99
CA CYS A 771 -0.01 17.68 -12.32
C CYS A 771 0.97 18.86 -12.16
N SER A 772 0.61 19.88 -11.38
CA SER A 772 1.46 21.07 -11.17
C SER A 772 2.79 20.71 -10.50
N ALA A 773 2.81 19.68 -9.64
CA ALA A 773 4.03 19.16 -9.03
C ALA A 773 5.06 18.62 -10.05
N ALA A 774 4.58 18.20 -11.22
CA ALA A 774 5.42 17.77 -12.35
C ALA A 774 5.69 18.92 -13.36
N GLY A 775 5.22 20.13 -13.09
CA GLY A 775 5.32 21.28 -14.00
C GLY A 775 4.30 21.31 -15.14
N CYS A 776 3.30 20.41 -15.13
CA CYS A 776 2.34 20.25 -16.24
C CYS A 776 0.97 20.92 -15.99
N GLY A 777 0.78 21.61 -14.86
CA GLY A 777 -0.50 22.22 -14.49
C GLY A 777 -1.64 21.19 -14.37
N THR A 778 -2.87 21.57 -14.71
CA THR A 778 -4.04 20.67 -14.67
C THR A 778 -4.21 19.92 -15.99
N VAL A 779 -4.20 18.58 -15.95
CA VAL A 779 -4.41 17.71 -17.11
C VAL A 779 -5.81 17.11 -17.05
N GLY A 780 -6.62 17.33 -18.10
CA GLY A 780 -7.94 16.74 -18.25
C GLY A 780 -7.98 15.58 -19.22
N GLY A 781 -8.89 14.64 -19.02
CA GLY A 781 -9.10 13.54 -19.95
C GLY A 781 -10.35 12.72 -19.65
N THR A 782 -10.51 11.63 -20.40
CA THR A 782 -11.59 10.67 -20.24
C THR A 782 -11.02 9.35 -19.76
N ALA A 783 -11.61 8.80 -18.69
CA ALA A 783 -11.33 7.47 -18.19
C ALA A 783 -12.42 6.52 -18.69
N GLU A 784 -12.05 5.68 -19.65
CA GLU A 784 -12.94 4.66 -20.23
C GLU A 784 -13.42 3.66 -19.17
N PRO A 785 -14.63 3.08 -19.29
CA PRO A 785 -15.12 2.05 -18.37
C PRO A 785 -14.17 0.84 -18.27
N VAL A 786 -13.95 0.34 -17.06
CA VAL A 786 -13.16 -0.89 -16.77
C VAL A 786 -11.84 -0.90 -17.55
N ASN A 787 -11.08 0.19 -17.45
CA ASN A 787 -9.89 0.43 -18.24
C ASN A 787 -8.75 1.00 -17.39
N ALA A 788 -7.53 0.65 -17.76
CA ALA A 788 -6.33 1.29 -17.26
C ALA A 788 -5.48 1.78 -18.43
N LYS A 789 -5.04 3.04 -18.34
CA LYS A 789 -4.18 3.68 -19.33
C LYS A 789 -3.08 4.46 -18.63
N ILE A 790 -1.86 4.36 -19.14
CA ILE A 790 -0.74 5.19 -18.70
C ILE A 790 -0.38 6.13 -19.83
N ILE A 791 -0.44 7.44 -19.57
CA ILE A 791 -0.13 8.48 -20.55
C ILE A 791 1.10 9.26 -20.11
N ARG A 792 2.02 9.52 -21.06
CA ARG A 792 3.07 10.54 -20.85
C ARG A 792 2.41 11.90 -20.97
N ILE A 793 2.60 12.76 -19.99
CA ILE A 793 2.13 14.15 -20.01
C ILE A 793 3.30 15.06 -20.38
N THR A 794 3.02 16.10 -21.16
CA THR A 794 4.02 17.03 -21.74
C THR A 794 3.72 18.45 -21.34
#